data_AF-A0A919IDU4-F1
#
_entry.id   AF-A0A919IDU4-F1
#
_cell.length_a   1.000
_cell.length_b   1.000
_cell.length_c   1.000
_cell.angle_alpha   90.00
_cell.angle_beta   90.00
_cell.angle_gamma   90.00
#
_symmetry.space_group_name_H-M   'P 1'
#
loop_
_entity.id
_entity.type
_entity.pdbx_description
1 polymer ?
#
loop_
_entity_poly.entity_id
_entity_poly.type
_entity_poly.pdbx_seq_one_letter_code
_entity_poly.pdbx_strand_id
1 'polypeptide(L)'
;MSAVLDAGGILAGKGPHPVTARSYRHPALAGRTVVRLVVAATGPAEDLGMEFLGFTAAGATGVGHGRPGTLVFPAWALVHAPAHGRQALALVKEMERLARTARNKPNNARDGYTELAARIGGTVPELLPTFWEQVGRAFLAADNQRVAGTCFAEARRAERVHGLAVDEDRVRDVHLEFSLAGALTAATLSAYSRDVAARRPPLEAYELVRALVLGRVAGGGPPHASAVADLTRLAGAAGLDAGHEVEQIVARMITFPATARAELPVWKSLRKVLVRLGPRDAAVRARLLEILPDPPSWRTDTREFWLELLEATGAADDLACPAFTGIPAGRWLVRFLGHRNHRSRPDRRSARLLGLVERMAARLIAEGGVRLAGQPWRADLDVLDVCVAAGVPVEIGDLRSVHGLDVRKWVVDRGDGRRDLAAVAADPVLRPLLRHGMHVMLEDGRRHELALPAQTLRDAFTGGVPRAMLLDLISELPRLGQDLAVLAALRSPAEVAPTPPAAPAITDGTLVRAWSGLCSWPRFPVPEGQSLFLEQVATIGALLAGPDTTDPAEVPATAALWAPLLAGLGAVALRAASPITPDAGRAALSALLATIAGTPLDGGGAPIRTLEVSQDDVTAGTVDWWRDSDRLTVMFPPDGFRPAPFPYRWQRIMIQLDPDGDFALPGRPQLRERDSLRPSGRLAGDRVREFVALLDERGPAPWRPAAAGELVAPTGMSRAEAVLLLAGLPADELGPGQRTLLGLSGPHAELGRTSLSELSREQRVALLDAAMPTDPAALWDRGPDVAAIAERWIAIRGRRVAVPDDLIAGLARVVDSAAAAPLLRAIATPAPGDWLTTDGVFDGDHLRAAVVAVPWLAYHLTWDDPLRAALPEALRLLRERLRHPELRVGEGWYRPEDRPDAGPALVDEYSHTSHVRVALAPAHLTGRDDPAIGMVDDETATALRILLSRLLDDAVVTPEGATGDPRDPRISRPDLISAVQERHGLDAGAAAYYLQLLALPDPADRNVRAWNGWTSTQLRAAQRALTEAGLVVAAKRERAGRPVFLPGGWRPARAPYLPVETWKTRILGGLHGPHQVLISHARQFGMAWERILDGDMPRYHDLEETR
;
A
#
# COMPACT_ATOMS: atom_id res chain seq x y z
N MET A 1 20.75 16.21 -40.97
CA MET A 1 22.09 16.53 -40.46
C MET A 1 22.25 16.26 -38.97
N SER A 2 21.38 16.80 -38.08
CA SER A 2 21.44 16.52 -36.62
C SER A 2 21.35 15.03 -36.29
N ALA A 3 20.38 14.30 -36.87
CA ALA A 3 20.16 12.88 -36.56
C ALA A 3 21.37 11.95 -36.79
N VAL A 4 22.23 12.25 -37.78
CA VAL A 4 23.43 11.45 -38.07
C VAL A 4 24.51 11.70 -37.01
N LEU A 5 24.70 12.96 -36.61
CA LEU A 5 25.60 13.32 -35.49
C LEU A 5 25.05 12.78 -34.16
N ASP A 6 23.73 12.80 -33.98
CA ASP A 6 23.04 12.30 -32.78
C ASP A 6 23.17 10.77 -32.62
N ALA A 7 23.26 10.05 -33.74
CA ALA A 7 23.57 8.62 -33.81
C ALA A 7 25.08 8.29 -33.81
N GLY A 8 25.97 9.29 -33.68
CA GLY A 8 27.42 9.10 -33.61
C GLY A 8 28.15 9.02 -34.97
N GLY A 9 27.49 9.38 -36.07
CA GLY A 9 28.08 9.42 -37.42
C GLY A 9 29.00 10.63 -37.67
N ILE A 10 29.86 10.52 -38.69
CA ILE A 10 30.78 11.57 -39.14
C ILE A 10 30.22 12.22 -40.41
N LEU A 11 30.13 13.55 -40.42
CA LEU A 11 29.62 14.32 -41.57
C LEU A 11 30.77 14.83 -42.46
N ALA A 12 30.57 14.75 -43.77
CA ALA A 12 31.39 15.43 -44.77
C ALA A 12 31.01 16.93 -44.86
N GLY A 13 31.97 17.82 -45.08
CA GLY A 13 31.78 19.29 -45.14
C GLY A 13 32.51 20.05 -44.04
N LYS A 14 32.19 21.33 -43.79
CA LYS A 14 32.75 22.14 -42.68
C LYS A 14 31.87 21.99 -41.43
N GLY A 15 32.48 21.70 -40.28
CA GLY A 15 31.79 21.59 -38.99
C GLY A 15 32.67 22.04 -37.81
N PRO A 16 32.12 22.15 -36.59
CA PRO A 16 32.84 22.72 -35.45
C PRO A 16 33.92 21.80 -34.86
N HIS A 17 33.81 20.48 -35.05
CA HIS A 17 34.74 19.51 -34.45
C HIS A 17 35.31 18.55 -35.49
N PRO A 18 36.50 18.83 -36.05
CA PRO A 18 37.13 17.95 -37.03
C PRO A 18 37.47 16.60 -36.40
N VAL A 19 37.23 15.51 -37.14
CA VAL A 19 37.53 14.12 -36.75
C VAL A 19 38.66 13.59 -37.63
N THR A 20 39.61 12.92 -37.00
CA THR A 20 40.76 12.28 -37.64
C THR A 20 40.68 10.77 -37.49
N ALA A 21 40.94 10.03 -38.57
CA ALA A 21 41.27 8.62 -38.54
C ALA A 21 42.77 8.47 -38.24
N ARG A 22 43.10 7.97 -37.06
CA ARG A 22 44.47 7.74 -36.60
C ARG A 22 44.83 6.27 -36.74
N SER A 23 45.97 5.98 -37.35
CA SER A 23 46.43 4.64 -37.69
C SER A 23 47.56 4.19 -36.75
N TYR A 24 47.48 2.96 -36.27
CA TYR A 24 48.41 2.38 -35.30
C TYR A 24 48.86 0.97 -35.71
N ARG A 25 50.13 0.63 -35.43
CA ARG A 25 50.72 -0.70 -35.67
C ARG A 25 51.18 -1.30 -34.35
N HIS A 26 51.04 -2.62 -34.17
CA HIS A 26 51.53 -3.34 -32.98
C HIS A 26 52.32 -4.59 -33.39
N PRO A 27 53.45 -4.92 -32.75
CA PRO A 27 54.25 -6.09 -33.09
C PRO A 27 53.47 -7.42 -33.05
N ALA A 28 52.53 -7.56 -32.11
CA ALA A 28 51.64 -8.73 -32.01
C ALA A 28 50.54 -8.80 -33.07
N LEU A 29 50.35 -7.75 -33.88
CA LEU A 29 49.35 -7.66 -34.96
C LEU A 29 50.04 -7.52 -36.32
N ALA A 30 50.97 -8.42 -36.62
CA ALA A 30 51.76 -8.37 -37.84
C ALA A 30 50.88 -8.25 -39.10
N GLY A 31 51.18 -7.24 -39.94
CA GLY A 31 50.48 -6.96 -41.20
C GLY A 31 49.13 -6.25 -41.07
N ARG A 32 48.65 -5.91 -39.86
CA ARG A 32 47.36 -5.24 -39.64
C ARG A 32 47.53 -3.85 -39.02
N THR A 33 46.73 -2.89 -39.48
CA THR A 33 46.67 -1.53 -38.94
C THR A 33 45.37 -1.36 -38.17
N VAL A 34 45.47 -0.87 -36.92
CA VAL A 34 44.30 -0.45 -36.14
C VAL A 34 44.01 1.01 -36.45
N VAL A 35 42.77 1.32 -36.82
CA VAL A 35 42.35 2.71 -37.10
C VAL A 35 41.33 3.14 -36.05
N ARG A 36 41.57 4.28 -35.41
CA ARG A 36 40.63 4.91 -34.47
C ARG A 36 40.15 6.25 -34.99
N LEU A 37 38.85 6.51 -34.86
CA LEU A 37 38.22 7.76 -35.23
C LEU A 37 38.13 8.64 -33.99
N VAL A 38 38.82 9.78 -34.01
CA VAL A 38 39.01 10.63 -32.83
C VAL A 38 38.87 12.09 -33.22
N VAL A 39 38.22 12.89 -32.37
CA VAL A 39 38.18 14.36 -32.54
C VAL A 39 39.61 14.87 -32.56
N ALA A 40 39.98 15.69 -33.54
CA ALA A 40 41.35 16.08 -33.82
C ALA A 40 42.04 16.70 -32.59
N ALA A 41 41.30 17.50 -31.81
CA ALA A 41 41.79 18.12 -30.57
C ALA A 41 42.18 17.10 -29.49
N THR A 42 41.55 15.93 -29.46
CA THR A 42 41.83 14.82 -28.52
C THR A 42 42.79 13.78 -29.11
N GLY A 43 43.17 13.92 -30.39
CA GLY A 43 44.06 12.98 -31.10
C GLY A 43 45.41 12.73 -30.42
N PRO A 44 46.12 13.75 -29.92
CA PRO A 44 47.38 13.54 -29.18
C PRO A 44 47.22 12.68 -27.92
N ALA A 45 46.07 12.78 -27.23
CA ALA A 45 45.76 11.95 -26.07
C ALA A 45 45.62 10.47 -26.45
N GLU A 46 44.94 10.22 -27.58
CA GLU A 46 44.78 8.88 -28.12
C GLU A 46 46.14 8.25 -28.48
N ASP A 47 47.04 9.02 -29.11
CA ASP A 47 48.36 8.52 -29.47
C ASP A 47 49.15 8.05 -28.26
N LEU A 48 49.19 8.86 -27.20
CA LEU A 48 49.86 8.50 -25.95
C LEU A 48 49.24 7.27 -25.29
N GLY A 49 47.91 7.12 -25.37
CA GLY A 49 47.21 5.93 -24.88
C GLY A 49 47.56 4.67 -25.68
N MET A 50 47.62 4.78 -27.00
CA MET A 50 47.99 3.68 -27.89
C MET A 50 49.47 3.30 -27.74
N GLU A 51 50.36 4.29 -27.56
CA GLU A 51 51.79 4.06 -27.25
C GLU A 51 51.96 3.24 -25.97
N PHE A 52 51.22 3.58 -24.91
CA PHE A 52 51.24 2.81 -23.67
C PHE A 52 50.78 1.35 -23.85
N LEU A 53 49.85 1.11 -24.76
CA LEU A 53 49.40 -0.24 -25.14
C LEU A 53 50.39 -0.96 -26.08
N GLY A 54 51.56 -0.38 -26.35
CA GLY A 54 52.62 -0.95 -27.19
C GLY A 54 52.43 -0.70 -28.69
N PHE A 55 51.50 0.18 -29.08
CA PHE A 55 51.29 0.53 -30.48
C PHE A 55 52.20 1.69 -30.92
N THR A 56 52.63 1.67 -32.17
CA THR A 56 53.35 2.77 -32.81
C THR A 56 52.40 3.50 -33.77
N ALA A 57 52.31 4.82 -33.64
CA ALA A 57 51.52 5.66 -34.55
C ALA A 57 52.09 5.61 -35.98
N ALA A 58 51.22 5.45 -36.97
CA ALA A 58 51.56 5.34 -38.39
C ALA A 58 51.06 6.51 -39.24
N GLY A 59 50.11 7.31 -38.73
CA GLY A 59 49.61 8.51 -39.40
C GLY A 59 48.22 8.94 -38.94
N ALA A 60 47.80 10.15 -39.31
CA ALA A 60 46.45 10.67 -39.05
C ALA A 60 45.88 11.36 -40.29
N THR A 61 44.62 11.09 -40.62
CA THR A 61 43.94 11.64 -41.80
C THR A 61 42.59 12.22 -41.39
N GLY A 62 42.27 13.45 -41.82
CA GLY A 62 40.96 14.05 -41.57
C GLY A 62 39.85 13.30 -42.33
N VAL A 63 38.77 12.93 -41.65
CA VAL A 63 37.67 12.13 -42.24
C VAL A 63 36.30 12.81 -42.16
N GLY A 64 36.21 14.00 -41.58
CA GLY A 64 34.99 14.81 -41.51
C GLY A 64 34.84 15.51 -40.18
N HIS A 65 33.61 15.77 -39.75
CA HIS A 65 33.29 16.45 -38.49
C HIS A 65 32.29 15.64 -37.67
N GLY A 66 32.45 15.65 -36.34
CA GLY A 66 31.67 14.84 -35.40
C GLY A 66 31.16 15.63 -34.20
N ARG A 67 30.63 14.93 -33.18
CA ARG A 67 30.25 15.54 -31.90
C ARG A 67 31.49 15.90 -31.06
N PRO A 68 31.41 16.91 -30.17
CA PRO A 68 32.43 17.12 -29.15
C PRO A 68 32.46 15.88 -28.22
N GLY A 69 33.64 15.33 -27.99
CA GLY A 69 33.85 14.24 -27.05
C GLY A 69 34.42 14.76 -25.74
N THR A 70 33.76 14.47 -24.62
CA THR A 70 34.32 14.73 -23.29
C THR A 70 35.49 13.76 -23.07
N LEU A 71 36.66 14.29 -22.72
CA LEU A 71 37.82 13.45 -22.37
C LEU A 71 37.48 12.61 -21.14
N VAL A 72 37.39 11.29 -21.34
CA VAL A 72 37.29 10.27 -20.29
C VAL A 72 38.58 10.27 -19.45
N PHE A 73 38.50 9.89 -18.17
CA PHE A 73 39.59 10.03 -17.17
C PHE A 73 41.01 9.76 -17.67
N PRO A 74 41.31 8.64 -18.37
CA PRO A 74 42.67 8.37 -18.82
C PRO A 74 43.13 9.34 -19.91
N ALA A 75 42.24 9.65 -20.86
CA ALA A 75 42.53 10.60 -21.93
C ALA A 75 42.66 12.03 -21.40
N TRP A 76 41.88 12.40 -20.38
CA TRP A 76 42.00 13.70 -19.71
C TRP A 76 43.35 13.83 -19.00
N ALA A 77 43.77 12.81 -18.25
CA ALA A 77 45.04 12.80 -17.54
C ALA A 77 46.23 12.93 -18.51
N LEU A 78 46.16 12.29 -19.68
CA LEU A 78 47.21 12.38 -20.70
C LEU A 78 47.35 13.78 -21.32
N VAL A 79 46.26 14.54 -21.42
CA VAL A 79 46.26 15.90 -21.97
C VAL A 79 46.67 16.94 -20.92
N HIS A 80 46.09 16.85 -19.73
CA HIS A 80 46.16 17.92 -18.73
C HIS A 80 47.19 17.65 -17.62
N ALA A 81 47.62 16.40 -17.43
CA ALA A 81 48.63 16.00 -16.47
C ALA A 81 49.62 14.97 -17.08
N PRO A 82 50.32 15.30 -18.19
CA PRO A 82 51.13 14.34 -18.94
C PRO A 82 52.26 13.70 -18.11
N ALA A 83 52.81 14.42 -17.12
CA ALA A 83 53.79 13.89 -16.17
C ALA A 83 53.25 12.71 -15.33
N HIS A 84 51.92 12.66 -15.13
CA HIS A 84 51.21 11.65 -14.36
C HIS A 84 50.37 10.70 -15.25
N GLY A 85 50.44 10.85 -16.57
CA GLY A 85 49.65 10.09 -17.53
C GLY A 85 49.83 8.57 -17.43
N ARG A 86 51.07 8.11 -17.19
CA ARG A 86 51.36 6.68 -16.98
C ARG A 86 50.70 6.13 -15.70
N GLN A 87 50.60 6.94 -14.65
CA GLN A 87 49.93 6.54 -13.40
C GLN A 87 48.42 6.43 -13.62
N ALA A 88 47.81 7.35 -14.38
CA ALA A 88 46.39 7.27 -14.73
C ALA A 88 46.05 6.04 -15.60
N LEU A 89 46.91 5.73 -16.57
CA LEU A 89 46.73 4.54 -17.43
C LEU A 89 46.86 3.22 -16.67
N ALA A 90 47.70 3.16 -15.64
CA ALA A 90 47.84 1.97 -14.79
C ALA A 90 46.54 1.60 -14.04
N LEU A 91 45.66 2.58 -13.80
CA LEU A 91 44.40 2.38 -13.05
C LEU A 91 43.26 1.80 -13.89
N VAL A 92 43.35 1.91 -15.22
CA VAL A 92 42.24 1.56 -16.15
C VAL A 92 41.76 0.13 -15.95
N LYS A 93 42.67 -0.83 -15.85
CA LYS A 93 42.33 -2.25 -15.69
C LYS A 93 41.57 -2.54 -14.40
N GLU A 94 41.97 -1.90 -13.30
CA GLU A 94 41.26 -2.02 -12.02
C GLU A 94 39.89 -1.34 -12.08
N MET A 95 39.80 -0.16 -12.70
CA MET A 95 38.55 0.56 -12.89
C MET A 95 37.54 -0.23 -13.74
N GLU A 96 37.97 -0.87 -14.83
CA GLU A 96 37.12 -1.72 -15.67
C GLU A 96 36.65 -2.99 -14.96
N ARG A 97 37.51 -3.57 -14.11
CA ARG A 97 37.13 -4.70 -13.26
C ARG A 97 36.03 -4.31 -12.27
N LEU A 98 36.16 -3.15 -11.64
CA LEU A 98 35.15 -2.63 -10.69
C LEU A 98 33.87 -2.23 -11.42
N ALA A 99 33.95 -1.66 -12.62
CA ALA A 99 32.79 -1.29 -13.43
C ALA A 99 31.92 -2.51 -13.76
N ARG A 100 32.54 -3.64 -14.16
CA ARG A 100 31.82 -4.91 -14.38
C ARG A 100 31.15 -5.46 -13.12
N THR A 101 31.65 -5.09 -11.96
CA THR A 101 31.12 -5.52 -10.66
C THR A 101 29.97 -4.63 -10.20
N ALA A 102 29.86 -3.40 -10.73
CA ALA A 102 28.93 -2.37 -10.25
C ALA A 102 27.45 -2.76 -10.37
N ARG A 103 27.04 -3.52 -11.39
CA ARG A 103 25.65 -3.97 -11.57
C ARG A 103 25.23 -5.02 -10.53
N ASN A 104 26.08 -6.02 -10.31
CA ASN A 104 25.72 -7.17 -9.47
C ASN A 104 26.15 -7.01 -7.99
N LYS A 105 27.21 -6.23 -7.73
CA LYS A 105 27.76 -5.98 -6.39
C LYS A 105 28.16 -4.50 -6.24
N PRO A 106 27.19 -3.56 -6.26
CA PRO A 106 27.46 -2.13 -6.27
C PRO A 106 28.27 -1.65 -5.06
N ASN A 107 28.06 -2.23 -3.88
CA ASN A 107 28.82 -1.85 -2.68
C ASN A 107 30.30 -2.24 -2.78
N ASN A 108 30.61 -3.46 -3.24
CA ASN A 108 32.00 -3.90 -3.43
C ASN A 108 32.72 -3.07 -4.50
N ALA A 109 32.02 -2.74 -5.59
CA ALA A 109 32.56 -1.85 -6.61
C ALA A 109 32.87 -0.47 -6.02
N ARG A 110 31.95 0.08 -5.22
CA ARG A 110 32.14 1.38 -4.54
C ARG A 110 33.33 1.35 -3.59
N ASP A 111 33.43 0.34 -2.72
CA ASP A 111 34.56 0.21 -1.78
C ASP A 111 35.90 0.15 -2.51
N GLY A 112 35.98 -0.63 -3.60
CA GLY A 112 37.18 -0.69 -4.44
C GLY A 112 37.52 0.64 -5.14
N TYR A 113 36.50 1.40 -5.56
CA TYR A 113 36.73 2.75 -6.10
C TYR A 113 37.17 3.75 -5.03
N THR A 114 36.67 3.63 -3.79
CA THR A 114 37.14 4.44 -2.66
C THR A 114 38.61 4.14 -2.33
N GLU A 115 39.03 2.88 -2.38
CA GLU A 115 40.44 2.50 -2.20
C GLU A 115 41.34 3.05 -3.32
N LEU A 116 40.88 2.99 -4.57
CA LEU A 116 41.55 3.64 -5.71
C LEU A 116 41.67 5.15 -5.51
N ALA A 117 40.59 5.82 -5.08
CA ALA A 117 40.59 7.25 -4.82
C ALA A 117 41.57 7.63 -3.71
N ALA A 118 41.66 6.85 -2.62
CA ALA A 118 42.61 7.08 -1.54
C ALA A 118 44.07 7.03 -2.05
N ARG A 119 44.39 6.05 -2.91
CA ARG A 119 45.71 5.95 -3.55
C ARG A 119 46.00 7.17 -4.44
N ILE A 120 45.04 7.56 -5.29
CA ILE A 120 45.18 8.73 -6.18
C ILE A 120 45.37 10.01 -5.36
N GLY A 121 44.56 10.22 -4.31
CA GLY A 121 44.61 11.41 -3.47
C GLY A 121 45.92 11.61 -2.73
N GLY A 122 46.62 10.50 -2.39
CA GLY A 122 47.94 10.55 -1.77
C GLY A 122 49.09 10.88 -2.74
N THR A 123 48.89 10.73 -4.05
CA THR A 123 49.96 10.91 -5.06
C THR A 123 49.69 12.04 -6.04
N VAL A 124 48.50 12.10 -6.63
CA VAL A 124 48.15 12.99 -7.74
C VAL A 124 46.70 13.49 -7.57
N PRO A 125 46.43 14.35 -6.56
CA PRO A 125 45.06 14.75 -6.21
C PRO A 125 44.31 15.48 -7.33
N GLU A 126 45.00 16.11 -8.29
CA GLU A 126 44.39 16.76 -9.47
C GLU A 126 43.60 15.79 -10.37
N LEU A 127 43.84 14.49 -10.26
CA LEU A 127 43.14 13.43 -11.00
C LEU A 127 41.81 13.02 -10.34
N LEU A 128 41.60 13.32 -9.05
CA LEU A 128 40.43 12.88 -8.30
C LEU A 128 39.08 13.33 -8.88
N PRO A 129 38.90 14.58 -9.35
CA PRO A 129 37.61 15.01 -9.86
C PRO A 129 37.18 14.20 -11.09
N THR A 130 38.07 14.05 -12.08
CA THR A 130 37.78 13.31 -13.31
C THR A 130 37.72 11.80 -13.07
N PHE A 131 38.45 11.27 -12.08
CA PHE A 131 38.31 9.90 -11.61
C PHE A 131 36.90 9.64 -11.09
N TRP A 132 36.44 10.43 -10.11
CA TRP A 132 35.13 10.23 -9.48
C TRP A 132 33.96 10.42 -10.46
N GLU A 133 34.10 11.32 -11.42
CA GLU A 133 33.13 11.45 -12.51
C GLU A 133 33.08 10.19 -13.39
N GLN A 134 34.21 9.54 -13.69
CA GLN A 134 34.19 8.25 -14.40
C GLN A 134 33.61 7.12 -13.58
N VAL A 135 33.88 7.08 -12.28
CA VAL A 135 33.22 6.14 -11.38
C VAL A 135 31.72 6.35 -11.40
N GLY A 136 31.26 7.61 -11.35
CA GLY A 136 29.86 7.95 -11.47
C GLY A 136 29.23 7.44 -12.76
N ARG A 137 29.91 7.58 -13.92
CA ARG A 137 29.47 7.04 -15.21
C ARG A 137 29.38 5.52 -15.21
N ALA A 138 30.30 4.82 -14.55
CA ALA A 138 30.23 3.37 -14.40
C ALA A 138 28.97 2.94 -13.61
N PHE A 139 28.58 3.70 -12.57
CA PHE A 139 27.34 3.45 -11.84
C PHE A 139 26.09 3.85 -12.61
N LEU A 140 26.15 4.87 -13.47
CA LEU A 140 25.05 5.18 -14.41
C LEU A 140 24.82 4.03 -15.40
N ALA A 141 25.89 3.48 -15.97
CA ALA A 141 25.80 2.31 -16.87
C ALA A 141 25.31 1.04 -16.16
N ALA A 142 25.38 1.01 -14.84
CA ALA A 142 24.86 -0.05 -13.98
C ALA A 142 23.45 0.25 -13.43
N ASP A 143 22.76 1.28 -13.96
CA ASP A 143 21.41 1.70 -13.55
C ASP A 143 21.29 2.09 -12.06
N ASN A 144 22.36 2.64 -11.49
CA ASN A 144 22.45 3.03 -10.08
C ASN A 144 22.68 4.54 -9.91
N GLN A 145 21.62 5.32 -10.17
CA GLN A 145 21.64 6.80 -10.15
C GLN A 145 22.02 7.35 -8.77
N ARG A 146 21.63 6.67 -7.69
CA ARG A 146 21.94 7.09 -6.31
C ARG A 146 23.44 7.12 -6.06
N VAL A 147 24.14 6.03 -6.37
CA VAL A 147 25.59 5.95 -6.16
C VAL A 147 26.33 6.87 -7.13
N ALA A 148 25.87 6.96 -8.39
CA ALA A 148 26.41 7.92 -9.34
C ALA A 148 26.34 9.37 -8.82
N GLY A 149 25.22 9.75 -8.18
CA GLY A 149 25.05 11.04 -7.52
C GLY A 149 26.03 11.26 -6.36
N THR A 150 26.36 10.21 -5.60
CA THR A 150 27.41 10.30 -4.56
C THR A 150 28.79 10.50 -5.18
N CYS A 151 29.15 9.73 -6.21
CA CYS A 151 30.45 9.88 -6.88
C CYS A 151 30.61 11.28 -7.50
N PHE A 152 29.53 11.84 -8.04
CA PHE A 152 29.51 13.23 -8.47
C PHE A 152 29.82 14.21 -7.33
N ALA A 153 29.23 14.01 -6.15
CA ALA A 153 29.50 14.85 -4.99
C ALA A 153 30.95 14.73 -4.50
N GLU A 154 31.55 13.52 -4.57
CA GLU A 154 32.95 13.28 -4.25
C GLU A 154 33.91 14.00 -5.23
N ALA A 155 33.58 14.04 -6.52
CA ALA A 155 34.35 14.82 -7.50
C ALA A 155 34.42 16.31 -7.11
N ARG A 156 33.27 16.89 -6.73
CA ARG A 156 33.17 18.29 -6.27
C ARG A 156 33.83 18.50 -4.90
N ARG A 157 33.81 17.48 -4.03
CA ARG A 157 34.52 17.50 -2.74
C ARG A 157 36.03 17.54 -2.94
N ALA A 158 36.56 16.73 -3.85
CA ALA A 158 37.99 16.70 -4.16
C ALA A 158 38.50 18.07 -4.65
N GLU A 159 37.76 18.75 -5.53
CA GLU A 159 38.08 20.12 -5.98
C GLU A 159 38.22 21.09 -4.80
N ARG A 160 37.28 21.05 -3.84
CA ARG A 160 37.30 21.92 -2.65
C ARG A 160 38.40 21.57 -1.67
N VAL A 161 38.56 20.28 -1.34
CA VAL A 161 39.53 19.81 -0.33
C VAL A 161 40.97 20.07 -0.78
N HIS A 162 41.24 19.93 -2.09
CA HIS A 162 42.59 20.09 -2.64
C HIS A 162 42.82 21.46 -3.30
N GLY A 163 41.84 22.38 -3.27
CA GLY A 163 41.99 23.72 -3.85
C GLY A 163 42.28 23.72 -5.35
N LEU A 164 41.71 22.77 -6.10
CA LEU A 164 42.02 22.57 -7.51
C LEU A 164 41.38 23.64 -8.41
N ALA A 165 42.04 23.97 -9.52
CA ALA A 165 41.47 24.85 -10.54
C ALA A 165 40.24 24.19 -11.18
N VAL A 166 39.12 24.94 -11.22
CA VAL A 166 37.84 24.45 -11.75
C VAL A 166 37.61 25.01 -13.15
N ASP A 167 37.55 24.11 -14.13
CA ASP A 167 37.03 24.42 -15.47
C ASP A 167 35.50 24.40 -15.43
N GLU A 168 34.89 25.58 -15.38
CA GLU A 168 33.45 25.73 -15.18
C GLU A 168 32.62 25.27 -16.38
N ASP A 169 33.13 25.38 -17.61
CA ASP A 169 32.44 24.88 -18.81
C ASP A 169 32.36 23.35 -18.77
N ARG A 170 33.47 22.70 -18.44
CA ARG A 170 33.52 21.24 -18.24
C ARG A 170 32.61 20.81 -17.09
N VAL A 171 32.67 21.50 -15.95
CA VAL A 171 31.86 21.16 -14.77
C VAL A 171 30.38 21.35 -15.06
N ARG A 172 29.97 22.39 -15.79
CA ARG A 172 28.59 22.58 -16.28
C ARG A 172 28.14 21.37 -17.10
N ASP A 173 28.96 20.91 -18.05
CA ASP A 173 28.62 19.79 -18.93
C ASP A 173 28.45 18.48 -18.17
N VAL A 174 29.32 18.22 -17.17
CA VAL A 174 29.18 17.05 -16.30
C VAL A 174 27.95 17.17 -15.38
N HIS A 175 27.64 18.38 -14.87
CA HIS A 175 26.38 18.60 -14.15
C HIS A 175 25.20 18.25 -15.04
N LEU A 176 25.19 18.70 -16.31
CA LEU A 176 24.12 18.41 -17.26
C LEU A 176 23.99 16.92 -17.56
N GLU A 177 25.10 16.22 -17.80
CA GLU A 177 25.15 14.78 -18.04
C GLU A 177 24.48 13.98 -16.90
N PHE A 178 24.95 14.18 -15.67
CA PHE A 178 24.44 13.46 -14.50
C PHE A 178 23.02 13.86 -14.13
N SER A 179 22.66 15.12 -14.41
CA SER A 179 21.33 15.68 -14.27
C SER A 179 20.34 14.95 -15.19
N LEU A 180 20.68 14.76 -16.47
CA LEU A 180 19.85 14.04 -17.45
C LEU A 180 19.75 12.54 -17.14
N ALA A 181 20.80 11.96 -16.55
CA ALA A 181 20.78 10.57 -16.09
C ALA A 181 20.00 10.36 -14.77
N GLY A 182 19.40 11.41 -14.18
CA GLY A 182 18.59 11.31 -12.97
C GLY A 182 19.39 11.17 -11.67
N ALA A 183 20.71 11.37 -11.70
CA ALA A 183 21.59 11.22 -10.53
C ALA A 183 21.66 12.47 -9.63
N LEU A 184 21.28 13.64 -10.13
CA LEU A 184 21.39 14.91 -9.38
C LEU A 184 20.03 15.38 -8.82
N THR A 185 20.08 15.87 -7.57
CA THR A 185 18.93 16.47 -6.89
C THR A 185 18.80 17.96 -7.20
N ALA A 186 17.61 18.54 -6.98
CA ALA A 186 17.40 19.99 -7.07
C ALA A 186 18.36 20.78 -6.14
N ALA A 187 18.67 20.23 -4.97
CA ALA A 187 19.60 20.86 -4.03
C ALA A 187 21.05 20.85 -4.53
N THR A 188 21.47 19.81 -5.27
CA THR A 188 22.79 19.76 -5.92
C THR A 188 22.89 20.84 -7.01
N LEU A 189 21.85 21.01 -7.82
CA LEU A 189 21.79 22.03 -8.86
C LEU A 189 21.81 23.45 -8.28
N SER A 190 21.10 23.68 -7.17
CA SER A 190 21.12 24.97 -6.46
C SER A 190 22.42 25.22 -5.69
N ALA A 191 23.17 24.18 -5.32
CA ALA A 191 24.53 24.35 -4.80
C ALA A 191 25.47 24.85 -5.90
N TYR A 192 25.41 24.27 -7.10
CA TYR A 192 26.20 24.72 -8.24
C TYR A 192 25.99 26.21 -8.57
N SER A 193 24.73 26.68 -8.56
CA SER A 193 24.42 28.09 -8.83
C SER A 193 24.97 29.08 -7.79
N ARG A 194 25.27 28.62 -6.57
CA ARG A 194 25.94 29.42 -5.53
C ARG A 194 27.45 29.35 -5.67
N ASP A 195 27.98 28.16 -5.92
CA ASP A 195 29.43 27.93 -6.05
C ASP A 195 30.01 28.69 -7.25
N VAL A 196 29.35 28.64 -8.41
CA VAL A 196 29.82 29.36 -9.61
C VAL A 196 29.76 30.88 -9.43
N ALA A 197 28.77 31.39 -8.70
CA ALA A 197 28.64 32.82 -8.38
C ALA A 197 29.77 33.33 -7.48
N ALA A 198 30.35 32.45 -6.66
CA ALA A 198 31.49 32.79 -5.81
C ALA A 198 32.83 32.75 -6.57
N ARG A 199 32.90 32.02 -7.70
CA ARG A 199 34.16 31.77 -8.43
C ARG A 199 34.30 32.54 -9.74
N ARG A 200 33.19 32.98 -10.35
CA ARG A 200 33.19 33.66 -11.67
C ARG A 200 32.55 35.04 -11.59
N PRO A 201 32.91 35.95 -12.53
CA PRO A 201 32.21 37.22 -12.68
C PRO A 201 30.69 37.02 -12.82
N PRO A 202 29.85 37.92 -12.29
CA PRO A 202 28.41 37.72 -12.23
C PRO A 202 27.73 37.40 -13.58
N LEU A 203 28.14 38.07 -14.67
CA LEU A 203 27.60 37.81 -16.02
C LEU A 203 27.92 36.39 -16.51
N GLU A 204 29.13 35.92 -16.25
CA GLU A 204 29.56 34.59 -16.65
C GLU A 204 28.87 33.50 -15.83
N ALA A 205 28.75 33.71 -14.52
CA ALA A 205 28.00 32.82 -13.63
C ALA A 205 26.52 32.70 -14.05
N TYR A 206 25.91 33.81 -14.47
CA TYR A 206 24.56 33.82 -15.03
C TYR A 206 24.45 32.95 -16.29
N GLU A 207 25.33 33.15 -17.28
CA GLU A 207 25.29 32.39 -18.54
C GLU A 207 25.52 30.88 -18.33
N LEU A 208 26.42 30.49 -17.43
CA LEU A 208 26.68 29.08 -17.10
C LEU A 208 25.44 28.40 -16.48
N VAL A 209 24.78 29.05 -15.51
CA VAL A 209 23.58 28.50 -14.86
C VAL A 209 22.39 28.48 -15.82
N ARG A 210 22.24 29.53 -16.65
CA ARG A 210 21.23 29.59 -17.71
C ARG A 210 21.38 28.44 -18.70
N ALA A 211 22.61 28.19 -19.17
CA ALA A 211 22.92 27.08 -20.07
C ALA A 211 22.62 25.72 -19.44
N LEU A 212 22.96 25.51 -18.16
CA LEU A 212 22.64 24.27 -17.43
C LEU A 212 21.13 24.04 -17.29
N VAL A 213 20.38 25.08 -16.89
CA VAL A 213 18.92 24.98 -16.70
C VAL A 213 18.24 24.66 -18.03
N LEU A 214 18.53 25.43 -19.08
CA LEU A 214 17.93 25.21 -20.40
C LEU A 214 18.38 23.88 -21.01
N GLY A 215 19.65 23.51 -20.87
CA GLY A 215 20.19 22.23 -21.31
C GLY A 215 19.49 21.05 -20.66
N ARG A 216 19.21 21.12 -19.34
CA ARG A 216 18.49 20.05 -18.62
C ARG A 216 17.09 19.85 -19.18
N VAL A 217 16.36 20.95 -19.37
CA VAL A 217 14.97 20.89 -19.87
C VAL A 217 14.94 20.43 -21.33
N ALA A 218 15.84 20.94 -22.16
CA ALA A 218 15.98 20.53 -23.56
C ALA A 218 16.37 19.04 -23.70
N GLY A 219 17.22 18.53 -22.81
CA GLY A 219 17.66 17.13 -22.79
C GLY A 219 16.63 16.15 -22.19
N GLY A 220 15.44 16.62 -21.78
CA GLY A 220 14.37 15.76 -21.31
C GLY A 220 14.15 15.74 -19.78
N GLY A 221 15.03 16.35 -18.99
CA GLY A 221 14.87 16.44 -17.54
C GLY A 221 13.89 17.55 -17.12
N PRO A 222 12.99 17.35 -16.15
CA PRO A 222 12.09 18.42 -15.73
C PRO A 222 12.86 19.56 -15.04
N PRO A 223 12.36 20.80 -15.11
CA PRO A 223 12.93 21.92 -14.38
C PRO A 223 12.88 21.70 -12.86
N HIS A 224 13.79 22.35 -12.14
CA HIS A 224 13.88 22.26 -10.68
C HIS A 224 13.34 23.54 -10.02
N ALA A 225 12.84 23.44 -8.79
CA ALA A 225 12.03 24.50 -8.18
C ALA A 225 12.78 25.82 -7.94
N SER A 226 14.09 25.77 -7.64
CA SER A 226 14.91 26.98 -7.39
C SER A 226 15.42 27.66 -8.65
N ALA A 227 15.25 27.08 -9.85
CA ALA A 227 15.85 27.58 -11.09
C ALA A 227 15.53 29.07 -11.34
N VAL A 228 14.27 29.47 -11.18
CA VAL A 228 13.84 30.87 -11.36
C VAL A 228 14.49 31.79 -10.34
N ALA A 229 14.54 31.39 -9.06
CA ALA A 229 15.12 32.20 -8.01
C ALA A 229 16.63 32.39 -8.21
N ASP A 230 17.33 31.32 -8.60
CA ASP A 230 18.76 31.34 -8.89
C ASP A 230 19.09 32.24 -10.09
N LEU A 231 18.34 32.12 -11.19
CA LEU A 231 18.52 32.95 -12.37
C LEU A 231 18.19 34.43 -12.11
N THR A 232 17.13 34.72 -11.35
CA THR A 232 16.76 36.10 -10.96
C THR A 232 17.91 36.75 -10.18
N ARG A 233 18.44 36.04 -9.19
CA ARG A 233 19.55 36.50 -8.34
C ARG A 233 20.82 36.76 -9.17
N LEU A 234 21.17 35.85 -10.07
CA LEU A 234 22.37 35.94 -10.89
C LEU A 234 22.27 37.05 -11.95
N ALA A 235 21.12 37.19 -12.62
CA ALA A 235 20.89 38.28 -13.57
C ALA A 235 21.01 39.65 -12.90
N GLY A 236 20.42 39.80 -11.71
CA GLY A 236 20.54 41.04 -10.92
C GLY A 236 21.98 41.35 -10.52
N ALA A 237 22.74 40.33 -10.09
CA ALA A 237 24.17 40.49 -9.79
C ALA A 237 25.01 40.87 -11.03
N ALA A 238 24.58 40.46 -12.22
CA ALA A 238 25.21 40.79 -13.50
C ALA A 238 24.83 42.17 -14.06
N GLY A 239 23.95 42.93 -13.38
CA GLY A 239 23.45 44.21 -13.88
C GLY A 239 22.48 44.07 -15.05
N LEU A 240 21.94 42.87 -15.28
CA LEU A 240 20.89 42.62 -16.28
C LEU A 240 19.51 42.94 -15.70
N ASP A 241 18.54 43.18 -16.58
CA ASP A 241 17.12 43.20 -16.17
C ASP A 241 16.68 41.77 -15.82
N ALA A 242 16.79 41.43 -14.54
CA ALA A 242 16.43 40.12 -14.02
C ALA A 242 14.97 39.74 -14.31
N GLY A 243 14.06 40.72 -14.40
CA GLY A 243 12.67 40.48 -14.76
C GLY A 243 12.54 40.02 -16.21
N HIS A 244 13.16 40.77 -17.13
CA HIS A 244 13.18 40.46 -18.56
C HIS A 244 13.85 39.12 -18.87
N GLU A 245 15.02 38.86 -18.28
CA GLU A 245 15.79 37.65 -18.48
C GLU A 245 15.03 36.38 -18.04
N VAL A 246 14.44 36.42 -16.84
CA VAL A 246 13.65 35.29 -16.32
C VAL A 246 12.39 35.06 -17.15
N GLU A 247 11.76 36.14 -17.64
CA GLU A 247 10.61 36.04 -18.55
C GLU A 247 10.98 35.29 -19.85
N GLN A 248 12.10 35.65 -20.49
CA GLN A 248 12.58 34.94 -21.68
C GLN A 248 12.87 33.46 -21.41
N ILE A 249 13.52 33.15 -20.28
CA ILE A 249 13.89 31.78 -19.92
C ILE A 249 12.63 30.94 -19.64
N VAL A 250 11.67 31.44 -18.87
CA VAL A 250 10.44 30.71 -18.57
C VAL A 250 9.61 30.48 -19.83
N ALA A 251 9.48 31.49 -20.70
CA ALA A 251 8.82 31.34 -22.01
C ALA A 251 9.49 30.25 -22.86
N ARG A 252 10.83 30.16 -22.84
CA ARG A 252 11.55 29.07 -23.52
C ARG A 252 11.35 27.72 -22.85
N MET A 253 11.39 27.65 -21.52
CA MET A 253 11.30 26.39 -20.77
C MET A 253 9.98 25.65 -21.02
N ILE A 254 8.84 26.36 -21.07
CA ILE A 254 7.53 25.73 -21.30
C ILE A 254 7.39 25.14 -22.70
N THR A 255 8.23 25.52 -23.66
CA THR A 255 8.21 24.95 -25.02
C THR A 255 8.70 23.49 -25.04
N PHE A 256 9.49 23.08 -24.05
CA PHE A 256 10.03 21.73 -23.97
C PHE A 256 9.03 20.74 -23.33
N PRO A 257 8.84 19.53 -23.90
CA PRO A 257 7.92 18.53 -23.35
C PRO A 257 8.24 18.09 -21.91
N ALA A 258 9.52 18.10 -21.53
CA ALA A 258 9.99 17.72 -20.19
C ALA A 258 9.34 18.52 -19.07
N THR A 259 8.95 19.78 -19.35
CA THR A 259 8.32 20.68 -18.38
C THR A 259 6.97 20.16 -17.90
N ALA A 260 6.23 19.40 -18.71
CA ALA A 260 4.97 18.78 -18.30
C ALA A 260 5.14 17.81 -17.12
N ARG A 261 6.32 17.19 -16.96
CA ARG A 261 6.64 16.25 -15.86
C ARG A 261 7.15 16.94 -14.59
N ALA A 262 7.12 18.27 -14.53
CA ALA A 262 7.59 19.00 -13.38
C ALA A 262 6.66 18.83 -12.17
N GLU A 263 7.26 18.71 -10.98
CA GLU A 263 6.53 18.64 -9.72
C GLU A 263 5.82 19.97 -9.39
N LEU A 264 4.73 19.92 -8.61
CA LEU A 264 3.91 21.10 -8.27
C LEU A 264 4.71 22.30 -7.71
N PRO A 265 5.74 22.12 -6.84
CA PRO A 265 6.56 23.24 -6.37
C PRO A 265 7.24 24.03 -7.50
N VAL A 266 7.56 23.38 -8.62
CA VAL A 266 8.16 24.03 -9.79
C VAL A 266 7.13 24.92 -10.46
N TRP A 267 5.93 24.41 -10.72
CA TRP A 267 4.85 25.23 -11.30
C TRP A 267 4.48 26.42 -10.42
N LYS A 268 4.49 26.26 -9.08
CA LYS A 268 4.31 27.36 -8.14
C LYS A 268 5.41 28.43 -8.26
N SER A 269 6.67 28.04 -8.52
CA SER A 269 7.75 29.01 -8.73
C SER A 269 7.64 29.73 -10.08
N LEU A 270 7.15 29.05 -11.13
CA LEU A 270 6.89 29.66 -12.44
C LEU A 270 5.68 30.60 -12.47
N ARG A 271 4.67 30.36 -11.61
CA ARG A 271 3.36 31.04 -11.65
C ARG A 271 3.47 32.56 -11.76
N LYS A 272 4.25 33.22 -10.89
CA LYS A 272 4.36 34.69 -10.89
C LYS A 272 4.86 35.26 -12.21
N VAL A 273 5.76 34.53 -12.89
CA VAL A 273 6.34 34.94 -14.18
C VAL A 273 5.32 34.72 -15.29
N LEU A 274 4.68 33.54 -15.31
CA LEU A 274 3.67 33.18 -16.31
C LEU A 274 2.44 34.11 -16.27
N VAL A 275 1.98 34.50 -15.08
CA VAL A 275 0.86 35.46 -14.90
C VAL A 275 1.21 36.85 -15.45
N ARG A 276 2.47 37.27 -15.37
CA ARG A 276 2.90 38.53 -15.98
C ARG A 276 3.06 38.41 -17.50
N LEU A 277 3.51 37.25 -18.00
CA LEU A 277 3.74 37.01 -19.43
C LEU A 277 2.45 36.82 -20.21
N GLY A 278 1.49 36.07 -19.65
CA GLY A 278 0.26 35.66 -20.33
C GLY A 278 -0.47 36.81 -21.05
N PRO A 279 -0.78 37.94 -20.39
CA PRO A 279 -1.45 39.07 -21.04
C PRO A 279 -0.66 39.71 -22.20
N ARG A 280 0.67 39.55 -22.23
CA ARG A 280 1.57 40.19 -23.21
C ARG A 280 1.99 39.25 -24.35
N ASP A 281 1.93 37.94 -24.14
CA ASP A 281 2.48 36.94 -25.06
C ASP A 281 1.47 35.82 -25.36
N ALA A 282 0.87 35.88 -26.55
CA ALA A 282 -0.09 34.88 -27.02
C ALA A 282 0.54 33.49 -27.27
N ALA A 283 1.84 33.43 -27.58
CA ALA A 283 2.54 32.16 -27.77
C ALA A 283 2.72 31.42 -26.44
N VAL A 284 2.98 32.16 -25.34
CA VAL A 284 3.00 31.60 -23.98
C VAL A 284 1.65 31.02 -23.61
N ARG A 285 0.55 31.77 -23.84
CA ARG A 285 -0.81 31.28 -23.55
C ARG A 285 -1.15 30.04 -24.37
N ALA A 286 -0.89 30.06 -25.68
CA ALA A 286 -1.08 28.90 -26.55
C ALA A 286 -0.29 27.68 -26.06
N ARG A 287 0.96 27.89 -25.60
CA ARG A 287 1.77 26.78 -25.08
C ARG A 287 1.26 26.23 -23.76
N LEU A 288 0.73 27.07 -22.86
CA LEU A 288 0.10 26.61 -21.62
C LEU A 288 -1.12 25.72 -21.91
N LEU A 289 -1.92 26.03 -22.94
CA LEU A 289 -3.05 25.19 -23.33
C LEU A 289 -2.62 23.81 -23.88
N GLU A 290 -1.42 23.68 -24.43
CA GLU A 290 -0.94 22.38 -24.92
C GLU A 290 -0.44 21.46 -23.80
N ILE A 291 -0.06 22.02 -22.65
CA ILE A 291 0.52 21.29 -21.52
C ILE A 291 -0.58 20.77 -20.59
N LEU A 292 -0.42 19.51 -20.18
CA LEU A 292 -1.14 18.91 -19.05
C LEU A 292 -0.09 18.42 -18.05
N PRO A 293 0.03 19.03 -16.85
CA PRO A 293 1.03 18.62 -15.87
C PRO A 293 0.82 17.17 -15.41
N ASP A 294 1.83 16.32 -15.61
CA ASP A 294 1.81 14.91 -15.21
C ASP A 294 3.08 14.57 -14.39
N PRO A 295 3.14 14.97 -13.11
CA PRO A 295 4.27 14.65 -12.26
C PRO A 295 4.36 13.13 -11.99
N PRO A 296 5.57 12.58 -11.82
CA PRO A 296 5.77 11.16 -11.50
C PRO A 296 5.06 10.70 -10.22
N SER A 297 4.87 11.60 -9.25
CA SER A 297 4.18 11.29 -8.00
C SER A 297 2.68 11.08 -8.19
N TRP A 298 2.21 9.85 -7.92
CA TRP A 298 0.79 9.50 -7.97
C TRP A 298 -0.05 10.15 -6.85
N ARG A 299 0.55 10.86 -5.87
CA ARG A 299 -0.16 11.55 -4.78
C ARG A 299 -0.43 13.04 -5.01
N THR A 300 0.27 13.69 -5.95
CA THR A 300 0.14 15.15 -6.17
C THR A 300 -0.96 15.45 -7.18
N ASP A 301 -2.01 16.17 -6.76
CA ASP A 301 -3.05 16.71 -7.65
C ASP A 301 -2.72 18.14 -8.08
N THR A 302 -2.63 18.38 -9.39
CA THR A 302 -2.27 19.66 -10.01
C THR A 302 -3.44 20.33 -10.74
N ARG A 303 -4.61 19.67 -10.84
CA ARG A 303 -5.68 20.02 -11.78
C ARG A 303 -6.32 21.38 -11.49
N GLU A 304 -6.73 21.60 -10.24
CA GLU A 304 -7.31 22.89 -9.82
C GLU A 304 -6.30 24.04 -9.92
N PHE A 305 -5.05 23.79 -9.52
CA PHE A 305 -3.97 24.75 -9.68
C PHE A 305 -3.72 25.10 -11.16
N TRP A 306 -3.83 24.11 -12.05
CA TRP A 306 -3.62 24.32 -13.48
C TRP A 306 -4.72 25.19 -14.10
N LEU A 307 -5.98 24.90 -13.80
CA LEU A 307 -7.11 25.74 -14.24
C LEU A 307 -6.97 27.18 -13.73
N GLU A 308 -6.56 27.34 -12.46
CA GLU A 308 -6.27 28.65 -11.88
C GLU A 308 -5.18 29.41 -12.64
N LEU A 309 -4.09 28.72 -12.99
CA LEU A 309 -3.02 29.32 -13.76
C LEU A 309 -3.47 29.73 -15.17
N LEU A 310 -4.28 28.91 -15.85
CA LEU A 310 -4.81 29.23 -17.17
C LEU A 310 -5.70 30.48 -17.14
N GLU A 311 -6.53 30.64 -16.10
CA GLU A 311 -7.33 31.85 -15.89
C GLU A 311 -6.45 33.07 -15.59
N ALA A 312 -5.51 32.93 -14.65
CA ALA A 312 -4.65 34.04 -14.24
C ALA A 312 -3.70 34.52 -15.36
N THR A 313 -3.42 33.67 -16.35
CA THR A 313 -2.62 34.03 -17.54
C THR A 313 -3.46 34.56 -18.71
N GLY A 314 -4.79 34.49 -18.65
CA GLY A 314 -5.69 34.77 -19.77
C GLY A 314 -5.75 33.65 -20.83
N ALA A 315 -5.05 32.54 -20.64
CA ALA A 315 -5.09 31.41 -21.57
C ALA A 315 -6.48 30.73 -21.60
N ALA A 316 -7.21 30.80 -20.49
CA ALA A 316 -8.60 30.35 -20.43
C ALA A 316 -9.53 31.15 -21.37
N ASP A 317 -9.26 32.45 -21.57
CA ASP A 317 -10.07 33.30 -22.46
C ASP A 317 -9.80 32.96 -23.94
N ASP A 318 -8.56 32.56 -24.27
CA ASP A 318 -8.23 32.06 -25.60
C ASP A 318 -9.04 30.78 -25.95
N LEU A 319 -9.38 29.93 -24.97
CA LEU A 319 -10.25 28.76 -25.19
C LEU A 319 -11.70 29.14 -25.49
N ALA A 320 -12.16 30.30 -25.03
CA ALA A 320 -13.51 30.82 -25.31
C ALA A 320 -13.57 31.66 -26.59
N CYS A 321 -12.44 32.23 -27.02
CA CYS A 321 -12.35 33.14 -28.15
C CYS A 321 -12.44 32.40 -29.52
N PRO A 322 -13.45 32.68 -30.37
CA PRO A 322 -13.55 32.06 -31.70
C PRO A 322 -12.41 32.42 -32.67
N ALA A 323 -11.76 33.57 -32.46
CA ALA A 323 -10.65 34.03 -33.30
C ALA A 323 -9.30 33.37 -32.95
N PHE A 324 -9.22 32.62 -31.84
CA PHE A 324 -7.99 31.95 -31.44
C PHE A 324 -7.72 30.71 -32.31
N THR A 325 -6.56 30.68 -32.96
CA THR A 325 -6.17 29.64 -33.92
C THR A 325 -5.31 28.52 -33.32
N GLY A 326 -5.10 28.49 -32.01
CA GLY A 326 -4.32 27.45 -31.33
C GLY A 326 -5.08 26.13 -31.17
N ILE A 327 -4.85 25.43 -30.04
CA ILE A 327 -5.56 24.16 -29.78
C ILE A 327 -7.09 24.35 -29.84
N PRO A 328 -7.83 23.48 -30.55
CA PRO A 328 -9.28 23.51 -30.55
C PRO A 328 -9.85 23.36 -29.13
N ALA A 329 -10.90 24.11 -28.81
CA ALA A 329 -11.54 24.10 -27.51
C ALA A 329 -12.03 22.69 -27.14
N GLY A 330 -12.66 21.99 -28.09
CA GLY A 330 -13.14 20.62 -27.89
C GLY A 330 -11.98 19.66 -27.61
N ARG A 331 -10.89 19.75 -28.38
CA ARG A 331 -9.70 18.90 -28.20
C ARG A 331 -9.01 19.12 -26.85
N TRP A 332 -8.94 20.36 -26.39
CA TRP A 332 -8.41 20.67 -25.07
C TRP A 332 -9.25 20.04 -23.97
N LEU A 333 -10.58 20.22 -24.03
CA LEU A 333 -11.52 19.68 -23.04
C LEU A 333 -11.44 18.16 -22.96
N VAL A 334 -11.43 17.46 -24.10
CA VAL A 334 -11.27 15.98 -24.15
C VAL A 334 -9.97 15.54 -23.46
N ARG A 335 -8.85 16.21 -23.75
CA ARG A 335 -7.56 15.86 -23.13
C ARG A 335 -7.58 16.10 -21.62
N PHE A 336 -8.18 17.20 -21.16
CA PHE A 336 -8.27 17.52 -19.74
C PHE A 336 -9.17 16.53 -18.97
N LEU A 337 -10.34 16.18 -19.52
CA LEU A 337 -11.23 15.16 -18.95
C LEU A 337 -10.58 13.77 -18.94
N GLY A 338 -9.87 13.40 -20.00
CA GLY A 338 -9.09 12.16 -20.04
C GLY A 338 -7.99 12.12 -18.98
N HIS A 339 -7.31 13.24 -18.74
CA HIS A 339 -6.31 13.37 -17.68
C HIS A 339 -6.91 13.30 -16.27
N ARG A 340 -8.16 13.75 -16.07
CA ARG A 340 -8.90 13.59 -14.81
C ARG A 340 -9.24 12.12 -14.54
N ASN A 341 -9.73 11.41 -15.56
CA ASN A 341 -10.11 10.00 -15.50
C ASN A 341 -8.92 9.01 -15.47
N HIS A 342 -7.67 9.49 -15.53
CA HIS A 342 -6.46 8.66 -15.57
C HIS A 342 -5.84 8.55 -14.16
N ARG A 343 -5.65 7.31 -13.67
CA ARG A 343 -5.22 6.88 -12.31
C ARG A 343 -6.37 6.78 -11.30
N SER A 344 -6.28 5.83 -10.38
CA SER A 344 -7.27 5.48 -9.32
C SER A 344 -7.54 6.58 -8.27
N ARG A 345 -7.51 7.86 -8.66
CA ARG A 345 -7.75 9.02 -7.80
C ARG A 345 -9.25 9.37 -7.80
N PRO A 346 -9.80 9.87 -6.69
CA PRO A 346 -11.14 10.42 -6.70
C PRO A 346 -11.18 11.70 -7.55
N ASP A 347 -11.94 11.68 -8.65
CA ASP A 347 -12.34 12.89 -9.35
C ASP A 347 -13.33 13.66 -8.50
N ARG A 348 -12.94 14.88 -8.10
CA ARG A 348 -13.83 15.82 -7.41
C ARG A 348 -14.32 16.89 -8.37
N ARG A 349 -15.53 17.38 -8.15
CA ARG A 349 -16.17 18.47 -8.89
C ARG A 349 -15.30 19.72 -8.89
N SER A 350 -15.36 20.46 -10.00
CA SER A 350 -14.58 21.69 -10.22
C SER A 350 -15.47 22.80 -10.74
N ALA A 351 -15.88 23.72 -9.88
CA ALA A 351 -16.65 24.91 -10.28
C ALA A 351 -15.90 25.76 -11.33
N ARG A 352 -14.57 25.81 -11.24
CA ARG A 352 -13.71 26.53 -12.17
C ARG A 352 -13.74 25.94 -13.58
N LEU A 353 -13.69 24.60 -13.69
CA LEU A 353 -13.84 23.92 -14.97
C LEU A 353 -15.21 24.22 -15.59
N LEU A 354 -16.28 24.15 -14.79
CA LEU A 354 -17.64 24.39 -15.27
C LEU A 354 -17.81 25.81 -15.80
N GLY A 355 -17.33 26.81 -15.06
CA GLY A 355 -17.36 28.19 -15.52
C GLY A 355 -16.53 28.43 -16.79
N LEU A 356 -15.43 27.68 -16.98
CA LEU A 356 -14.65 27.73 -18.22
C LEU A 356 -15.41 27.08 -19.39
N VAL A 357 -16.00 25.90 -19.20
CA VAL A 357 -16.77 25.22 -20.26
C VAL A 357 -17.97 26.06 -20.70
N GLU A 358 -18.64 26.74 -19.78
CA GLU A 358 -19.74 27.67 -20.09
C GLU A 358 -19.26 28.81 -21.02
N ARG A 359 -18.09 29.42 -20.73
CA ARG A 359 -17.48 30.43 -21.62
C ARG A 359 -17.06 29.85 -22.98
N MET A 360 -16.68 28.57 -23.03
CA MET A 360 -16.28 27.89 -24.27
C MET A 360 -17.45 27.53 -25.19
N ALA A 361 -18.70 27.57 -24.72
CA ALA A 361 -19.85 26.98 -25.42
C ALA A 361 -20.02 27.45 -26.87
N ALA A 362 -19.99 28.76 -27.11
CA ALA A 362 -20.14 29.32 -28.47
C ALA A 362 -19.08 28.79 -29.45
N ARG A 363 -17.84 28.61 -28.96
CA ARG A 363 -16.76 28.06 -29.76
C ARG A 363 -16.89 26.55 -29.94
N LEU A 364 -17.30 25.81 -28.92
CA LEU A 364 -17.56 24.36 -29.05
C LEU A 364 -18.65 24.08 -30.09
N ILE A 365 -19.69 24.91 -30.17
CA ILE A 365 -20.72 24.85 -31.23
C ILE A 365 -20.10 25.09 -32.60
N ALA A 366 -19.27 26.14 -32.75
CA ALA A 366 -18.60 26.46 -34.00
C ALA A 366 -17.60 25.36 -34.44
N GLU A 367 -16.99 24.65 -33.50
CA GLU A 367 -16.10 23.50 -33.75
C GLU A 367 -16.85 22.19 -34.06
N GLY A 368 -18.19 22.20 -34.07
CA GLY A 368 -19.02 21.04 -34.40
C GLY A 368 -19.32 20.12 -33.21
N GLY A 369 -19.06 20.56 -31.97
CA GLY A 369 -19.34 19.82 -30.75
C GLY A 369 -18.12 19.24 -30.05
N VAL A 370 -18.35 18.37 -29.05
CA VAL A 370 -17.29 17.77 -28.25
C VAL A 370 -17.61 16.32 -27.84
N ARG A 371 -16.59 15.46 -27.89
CA ARG A 371 -16.65 14.10 -27.34
C ARG A 371 -16.22 14.08 -25.87
N LEU A 372 -17.16 14.00 -24.95
CA LEU A 372 -16.86 14.09 -23.51
C LEU A 372 -16.32 12.77 -22.94
N ALA A 373 -16.75 11.63 -23.47
CA ALA A 373 -16.29 10.31 -23.01
C ALA A 373 -16.44 9.22 -24.07
N GLY A 374 -15.64 8.15 -23.96
CA GLY A 374 -15.77 6.95 -24.80
C GLY A 374 -16.88 5.99 -24.35
N GLN A 375 -17.43 6.19 -23.15
CA GLN A 375 -18.48 5.39 -22.52
C GLN A 375 -19.35 6.34 -21.65
N PRO A 376 -20.69 6.20 -21.62
CA PRO A 376 -21.57 7.07 -20.82
C PRO A 376 -21.20 7.17 -19.33
N TRP A 377 -20.88 6.06 -18.67
CA TRP A 377 -20.53 6.03 -17.24
C TRP A 377 -19.24 6.77 -16.88
N ARG A 378 -18.40 7.12 -17.87
CA ARG A 378 -17.17 7.91 -17.68
C ARG A 378 -17.37 9.41 -17.92
N ALA A 379 -18.56 9.83 -18.33
CA ALA A 379 -18.87 11.23 -18.58
C ALA A 379 -18.93 12.02 -17.26
N ASP A 380 -18.30 13.19 -17.23
CA ASP A 380 -18.48 14.14 -16.13
C ASP A 380 -19.86 14.79 -16.28
N LEU A 381 -20.76 14.49 -15.36
CA LEU A 381 -22.19 14.85 -15.44
C LEU A 381 -22.43 16.36 -15.41
N ASP A 382 -21.67 17.10 -14.62
CA ASP A 382 -21.83 18.55 -14.54
C ASP A 382 -21.33 19.23 -15.83
N VAL A 383 -20.23 18.73 -16.43
CA VAL A 383 -19.74 19.22 -17.73
C VAL A 383 -20.73 18.87 -18.86
N LEU A 384 -21.28 17.65 -18.84
CA LEU A 384 -22.31 17.22 -19.80
C LEU A 384 -23.53 18.15 -19.73
N ASP A 385 -24.05 18.44 -18.53
CA ASP A 385 -25.21 19.32 -18.37
C ASP A 385 -24.93 20.75 -18.84
N VAL A 386 -23.76 21.31 -18.54
CA VAL A 386 -23.37 22.64 -19.04
C VAL A 386 -23.32 22.67 -20.57
N CYS A 387 -22.73 21.67 -21.22
CA CYS A 387 -22.67 21.60 -22.68
C CYS A 387 -24.06 21.50 -23.31
N VAL A 388 -24.93 20.62 -22.78
CA VAL A 388 -26.30 20.44 -23.29
C VAL A 388 -27.14 21.68 -23.07
N ALA A 389 -27.05 22.30 -21.88
CA ALA A 389 -27.77 23.54 -21.56
C ALA A 389 -27.40 24.69 -22.50
N ALA A 390 -26.14 24.74 -22.93
CA ALA A 390 -25.64 25.76 -23.85
C ALA A 390 -25.86 25.40 -25.34
N GLY A 391 -26.46 24.25 -25.66
CA GLY A 391 -26.72 23.81 -27.03
C GLY A 391 -25.49 23.27 -27.78
N VAL A 392 -24.43 22.87 -27.07
CA VAL A 392 -23.24 22.26 -27.66
C VAL A 392 -23.56 20.82 -28.09
N PRO A 393 -23.32 20.42 -29.36
CA PRO A 393 -23.43 19.01 -29.75
C PRO A 393 -22.43 18.15 -28.95
N VAL A 394 -22.93 17.13 -28.24
CA VAL A 394 -22.09 16.26 -27.39
C VAL A 394 -22.10 14.81 -27.89
N GLU A 395 -20.94 14.17 -27.82
CA GLU A 395 -20.79 12.73 -28.08
C GLU A 395 -20.33 12.00 -26.81
N ILE A 396 -21.05 10.95 -26.40
CA ILE A 396 -20.77 10.17 -25.19
C ILE A 396 -20.89 8.66 -25.44
N GLY A 397 -19.89 8.05 -26.10
CA GLY A 397 -19.76 6.60 -26.24
C GLY A 397 -21.00 5.85 -26.76
N ASP A 398 -21.06 4.54 -26.49
CA ASP A 398 -22.21 3.71 -26.86
C ASP A 398 -23.42 3.99 -25.95
N LEU A 399 -24.45 4.60 -26.53
CA LEU A 399 -25.72 4.95 -25.86
C LEU A 399 -26.55 3.71 -25.48
N ARG A 400 -26.14 2.50 -25.89
CA ARG A 400 -26.73 1.22 -25.45
C ARG A 400 -26.01 0.62 -24.24
N SER A 401 -25.07 1.34 -23.64
CA SER A 401 -24.29 0.88 -22.49
C SER A 401 -25.20 0.48 -21.33
N VAL A 402 -24.98 -0.73 -20.82
CA VAL A 402 -25.75 -1.31 -19.70
C VAL A 402 -25.57 -0.57 -18.37
N HIS A 403 -24.56 0.32 -18.26
CA HIS A 403 -24.21 1.03 -17.02
C HIS A 403 -24.85 2.41 -16.89
N GLY A 404 -25.41 2.99 -17.96
CA GLY A 404 -25.99 4.34 -17.93
C GLY A 404 -24.98 5.45 -17.57
N LEU A 405 -25.48 6.58 -17.05
CA LEU A 405 -24.66 7.66 -16.48
C LEU A 405 -24.37 7.39 -15.00
N ASP A 406 -23.16 7.73 -14.51
CA ASP A 406 -22.77 7.51 -13.10
C ASP A 406 -23.34 8.59 -12.16
N VAL A 407 -24.66 8.51 -11.93
CA VAL A 407 -25.40 9.44 -11.06
C VAL A 407 -24.94 9.33 -9.61
N ARG A 408 -24.52 8.14 -9.17
CA ARG A 408 -24.07 7.89 -7.80
C ARG A 408 -22.84 8.73 -7.47
N LYS A 409 -21.79 8.69 -8.31
CA LYS A 409 -20.58 9.52 -8.17
C LYS A 409 -20.93 11.00 -8.09
N TRP A 410 -21.88 11.46 -8.90
CA TRP A 410 -22.31 12.86 -8.92
C TRP A 410 -23.06 13.28 -7.64
N VAL A 411 -23.94 12.42 -7.10
CA VAL A 411 -24.67 12.69 -5.85
C VAL A 411 -23.75 12.73 -4.62
N VAL A 412 -22.78 11.80 -4.51
CA VAL A 412 -21.89 11.72 -3.34
C VAL A 412 -20.87 12.86 -3.30
N ASP A 413 -20.48 13.39 -4.45
CA ASP A 413 -19.56 14.52 -4.51
C ASP A 413 -20.27 15.78 -4.01
N ARG A 414 -19.81 16.32 -2.87
CA ARG A 414 -20.33 17.56 -2.26
C ARG A 414 -19.48 18.80 -2.58
N GLY A 415 -18.55 18.71 -3.52
CA GLY A 415 -17.78 19.87 -3.99
C GLY A 415 -18.66 20.92 -4.67
N ASP A 416 -18.20 22.18 -4.62
CA ASP A 416 -18.91 23.34 -5.17
C ASP A 416 -19.13 23.23 -6.70
N GLY A 417 -20.20 23.87 -7.18
CA GLY A 417 -20.52 23.95 -8.61
C GLY A 417 -21.47 22.87 -9.13
N ARG A 418 -22.18 22.15 -8.26
CA ARG A 418 -23.16 21.12 -8.65
C ARG A 418 -24.26 21.72 -9.54
N ARG A 419 -24.51 21.11 -10.70
CA ARG A 419 -25.60 21.45 -11.62
C ARG A 419 -26.92 20.84 -11.15
N ASP A 420 -28.06 21.17 -11.77
CA ASP A 420 -29.35 20.54 -11.44
C ASP A 420 -29.69 19.35 -12.36
N LEU A 421 -28.92 19.15 -13.43
CA LEU A 421 -29.12 18.16 -14.50
C LEU A 421 -30.39 18.38 -15.36
N ALA A 422 -30.99 19.58 -15.31
CA ALA A 422 -32.23 19.87 -16.01
C ALA A 422 -32.10 19.75 -17.54
N ALA A 423 -30.95 20.13 -18.10
CA ALA A 423 -30.73 20.08 -19.56
C ALA A 423 -30.55 18.63 -20.03
N VAL A 424 -29.79 17.83 -19.29
CA VAL A 424 -29.65 16.38 -19.57
C VAL A 424 -31.00 15.66 -19.47
N ALA A 425 -31.84 16.02 -18.50
CA ALA A 425 -33.16 15.42 -18.34
C ALA A 425 -34.18 15.85 -19.41
N ALA A 426 -33.99 17.02 -20.02
CA ALA A 426 -34.84 17.51 -21.12
C ALA A 426 -34.47 16.91 -22.49
N ASP A 427 -33.22 16.47 -22.66
CA ASP A 427 -32.73 15.90 -23.91
C ASP A 427 -33.31 14.48 -24.17
N PRO A 428 -34.01 14.24 -25.30
CA PRO A 428 -34.64 12.94 -25.58
C PRO A 428 -33.68 11.75 -25.67
N VAL A 429 -32.41 11.98 -26.02
CA VAL A 429 -31.38 10.94 -26.18
C VAL A 429 -30.69 10.66 -24.85
N LEU A 430 -30.43 11.69 -24.05
CA LEU A 430 -29.74 11.55 -22.75
C LEU A 430 -30.68 11.21 -21.59
N ARG A 431 -31.95 11.63 -21.66
CA ARG A 431 -32.95 11.35 -20.63
C ARG A 431 -33.08 9.86 -20.29
N PRO A 432 -33.13 8.91 -21.26
CA PRO A 432 -33.13 7.48 -20.93
C PRO A 432 -31.87 7.02 -20.19
N LEU A 433 -30.69 7.56 -20.54
CA LEU A 433 -29.42 7.22 -19.90
C LEU A 433 -29.32 7.78 -18.47
N LEU A 434 -29.83 8.99 -18.23
CA LEU A 434 -29.96 9.58 -16.90
C LEU A 434 -30.96 8.78 -16.06
N ARG A 435 -32.12 8.44 -16.61
CA ARG A 435 -33.14 7.61 -15.95
C ARG A 435 -32.58 6.24 -15.59
N HIS A 436 -31.85 5.60 -16.50
CA HIS A 436 -31.19 4.32 -16.24
C HIS A 436 -30.08 4.45 -15.19
N GLY A 437 -29.28 5.51 -15.22
CA GLY A 437 -28.28 5.80 -14.18
C GLY A 437 -28.89 6.04 -12.80
N MET A 438 -30.03 6.74 -12.72
CA MET A 438 -30.81 6.89 -11.48
C MET A 438 -31.38 5.55 -11.00
N HIS A 439 -31.92 4.75 -11.91
CA HIS A 439 -32.39 3.40 -11.62
C HIS A 439 -31.27 2.52 -11.10
N VAL A 440 -30.11 2.48 -11.78
CA VAL A 440 -28.91 1.77 -11.33
C VAL A 440 -28.42 2.32 -9.99
N MET A 441 -28.42 3.62 -9.73
CA MET A 441 -28.05 4.17 -8.42
C MET A 441 -29.00 3.69 -7.30
N LEU A 442 -30.31 3.72 -7.57
CA LEU A 442 -31.34 3.23 -6.64
C LEU A 442 -31.26 1.71 -6.46
N GLU A 443 -30.91 0.95 -7.50
CA GLU A 443 -30.72 -0.50 -7.48
C GLU A 443 -29.36 -0.96 -6.93
N ASP A 444 -28.30 -0.17 -7.08
CA ASP A 444 -26.96 -0.49 -6.61
C ASP A 444 -26.82 -0.13 -5.13
N GLY A 445 -27.51 0.92 -4.67
CA GLY A 445 -27.86 1.09 -3.25
C GLY A 445 -28.75 -0.02 -2.68
N ARG A 446 -29.36 -0.83 -3.59
CA ARG A 446 -30.15 -2.04 -3.33
C ARG A 446 -29.35 -3.33 -3.54
N ARG A 447 -28.07 -3.28 -3.92
CA ARG A 447 -27.14 -4.43 -4.06
C ARG A 447 -25.88 -4.36 -3.18
N HIS A 448 -25.45 -3.15 -2.82
CA HIS A 448 -24.31 -2.86 -1.95
C HIS A 448 -24.71 -1.90 -0.80
N GLU A 449 -24.08 -2.02 0.39
CA GLU A 449 -24.33 -1.39 1.72
C GLU A 449 -24.43 0.15 1.80
N LEU A 450 -24.67 0.86 0.70
CA LEU A 450 -24.65 2.32 0.65
C LEU A 450 -25.85 2.87 -0.14
N ALA A 451 -27.07 2.64 0.37
CA ALA A 451 -28.21 3.48 -0.03
C ALA A 451 -27.89 4.95 0.34
N LEU A 452 -28.01 5.85 -0.62
CA LEU A 452 -27.73 7.27 -0.37
C LEU A 452 -28.81 7.81 0.58
N PRO A 453 -28.44 8.51 1.68
CA PRO A 453 -29.43 9.04 2.62
C PRO A 453 -30.47 9.92 1.90
N ALA A 454 -31.73 9.87 2.31
CA ALA A 454 -32.80 10.68 1.70
C ALA A 454 -32.48 12.18 1.71
N GLN A 455 -31.76 12.66 2.73
CA GLN A 455 -31.21 14.02 2.76
C GLN A 455 -30.21 14.28 1.63
N THR A 456 -29.32 13.34 1.35
CA THR A 456 -28.32 13.48 0.28
C THR A 456 -28.99 13.50 -1.09
N LEU A 457 -30.06 12.72 -1.28
CA LEU A 457 -30.88 12.76 -2.50
C LEU A 457 -31.66 14.08 -2.61
N ARG A 458 -32.25 14.59 -1.52
CA ARG A 458 -32.89 15.91 -1.48
C ARG A 458 -31.92 17.04 -1.85
N ASP A 459 -30.74 17.03 -1.25
CA ASP A 459 -29.73 18.07 -1.44
C ASP A 459 -29.14 18.01 -2.87
N ALA A 460 -29.17 16.84 -3.51
CA ALA A 460 -28.77 16.68 -4.91
C ALA A 460 -29.87 17.05 -5.90
N PHE A 461 -31.13 16.70 -5.61
CA PHE A 461 -32.28 16.91 -6.48
C PHE A 461 -33.23 17.95 -5.90
N THR A 462 -32.78 19.21 -5.91
CA THR A 462 -33.47 20.33 -5.25
C THR A 462 -34.77 20.78 -5.97
N GLY A 463 -34.96 20.44 -7.26
CA GLY A 463 -36.18 20.74 -8.03
C GLY A 463 -36.13 20.28 -9.51
N GLY A 464 -37.20 20.51 -10.27
CA GLY A 464 -37.23 20.34 -11.74
C GLY A 464 -37.46 18.91 -12.27
N VAL A 465 -37.21 18.72 -13.56
CA VAL A 465 -37.43 17.45 -14.30
C VAL A 465 -36.64 16.26 -13.70
N PRO A 466 -35.37 16.41 -13.29
CA PRO A 466 -34.60 15.32 -12.67
C PRO A 466 -35.22 14.82 -11.35
N ARG A 467 -35.76 15.73 -10.53
CA ARG A 467 -36.47 15.38 -9.30
C ARG A 467 -37.78 14.64 -9.60
N ALA A 468 -38.55 15.09 -10.59
CA ALA A 468 -39.76 14.40 -11.03
C ALA A 468 -39.44 12.98 -11.53
N MET A 469 -38.40 12.83 -12.36
CA MET A 469 -37.94 11.52 -12.84
C MET A 469 -37.53 10.59 -11.70
N LEU A 470 -36.85 11.13 -10.67
CA LEU A 470 -36.50 10.37 -9.48
C LEU A 470 -37.75 9.92 -8.71
N LEU A 471 -38.73 10.81 -8.52
CA LEU A 471 -39.98 10.49 -7.84
C LEU A 471 -40.83 9.47 -8.63
N ASP A 472 -40.88 9.59 -9.96
CA ASP A 472 -41.54 8.62 -10.85
C ASP A 472 -40.87 7.25 -10.72
N LEU A 473 -39.53 7.19 -10.80
CA LEU A 473 -38.77 5.95 -10.61
C LEU A 473 -39.00 5.33 -9.22
N ILE A 474 -39.00 6.15 -8.16
CA ILE A 474 -39.29 5.69 -6.80
C ILE A 474 -40.71 5.12 -6.69
N SER A 475 -41.69 5.72 -7.39
CA SER A 475 -43.09 5.28 -7.40
C SER A 475 -43.32 4.02 -8.23
N GLU A 476 -42.55 3.84 -9.31
CA GLU A 476 -42.56 2.63 -10.15
C GLU A 476 -41.86 1.43 -9.47
N LEU A 477 -41.05 1.69 -8.43
CA LEU A 477 -40.37 0.64 -7.65
C LEU A 477 -41.25 0.21 -6.46
N PRO A 478 -41.89 -0.97 -6.50
CA PRO A 478 -42.99 -1.34 -5.58
C PRO A 478 -42.63 -1.34 -4.09
N ARG A 479 -41.36 -1.52 -3.72
CA ARG A 479 -40.87 -1.49 -2.32
C ARG A 479 -40.49 -0.08 -1.81
N LEU A 480 -40.13 0.86 -2.70
CA LEU A 480 -39.81 2.25 -2.34
C LEU A 480 -41.09 3.08 -2.18
N GLY A 481 -42.14 2.73 -2.94
CA GLY A 481 -43.50 3.25 -2.75
C GLY A 481 -44.12 2.94 -1.38
N GLN A 482 -43.64 1.89 -0.69
CA GLN A 482 -44.07 1.52 0.66
C GLN A 482 -43.24 2.20 1.76
N ASP A 483 -42.08 2.78 1.41
CA ASP A 483 -41.23 3.54 2.33
C ASP A 483 -41.72 5.00 2.39
N LEU A 484 -42.93 5.17 2.93
CA LEU A 484 -43.63 6.46 3.06
C LEU A 484 -42.74 7.55 3.70
N ALA A 485 -41.77 7.18 4.53
CA ALA A 485 -40.81 8.08 5.15
C ALA A 485 -39.79 8.67 4.16
N VAL A 486 -39.32 7.89 3.17
CA VAL A 486 -38.40 8.37 2.12
C VAL A 486 -39.13 9.26 1.12
N LEU A 487 -40.36 8.87 0.75
CA LEU A 487 -41.27 9.70 -0.06
C LEU A 487 -41.68 10.99 0.66
N ALA A 488 -41.98 10.94 1.96
CA ALA A 488 -42.29 12.11 2.79
C ALA A 488 -41.06 13.00 3.00
N ALA A 489 -39.87 12.41 3.19
CA ALA A 489 -38.64 13.16 3.30
C ALA A 489 -38.30 13.87 1.99
N LEU A 490 -38.54 13.26 0.81
CA LEU A 490 -38.25 13.87 -0.49
C LEU A 490 -39.32 14.88 -0.95
N ARG A 491 -40.46 15.00 -0.28
CA ARG A 491 -41.47 16.06 -0.47
C ARG A 491 -41.05 17.34 0.26
N SER A 492 -41.43 18.51 -0.27
CA SER A 492 -40.97 19.80 0.28
C SER A 492 -41.44 20.04 1.73
N PRO A 493 -40.72 20.82 2.55
CA PRO A 493 -41.03 21.04 3.98
C PRO A 493 -42.39 21.70 4.26
N ALA A 494 -43.10 22.17 3.23
CA ALA A 494 -44.35 22.90 3.37
C ALA A 494 -45.60 21.99 3.58
N GLU A 495 -45.47 20.66 3.50
CA GLU A 495 -46.63 19.74 3.56
C GLU A 495 -46.59 18.68 4.67
N VAL A 496 -45.69 18.76 5.66
CA VAL A 496 -45.68 17.79 6.77
C VAL A 496 -45.79 18.50 8.11
N ALA A 497 -46.96 18.41 8.73
CA ALA A 497 -47.16 18.82 10.11
C ALA A 497 -46.39 17.88 11.07
N PRO A 498 -45.71 18.39 12.10
CA PRO A 498 -44.98 17.53 13.04
C PRO A 498 -45.97 16.82 13.96
N THR A 499 -45.90 15.48 13.99
CA THR A 499 -46.53 14.67 15.04
C THR A 499 -45.55 14.61 16.23
N PRO A 500 -46.01 14.79 17.48
CA PRO A 500 -45.13 14.76 18.64
C PRO A 500 -44.53 13.35 18.88
N PRO A 501 -43.34 13.24 19.50
CA PRO A 501 -42.69 11.96 19.70
C PRO A 501 -43.45 11.12 20.74
N ALA A 502 -43.86 9.92 20.33
CA ALA A 502 -44.15 8.84 21.28
C ALA A 502 -42.83 8.37 21.93
N ALA A 503 -42.93 7.75 23.11
CA ALA A 503 -41.81 7.18 23.88
C ALA A 503 -40.84 6.37 22.98
N PRO A 504 -39.53 6.29 23.31
CA PRO A 504 -38.54 5.73 22.39
C PRO A 504 -38.84 4.25 22.14
N ALA A 505 -39.40 3.94 20.97
CA ALA A 505 -39.55 2.58 20.49
C ALA A 505 -38.17 1.96 20.27
N ILE A 506 -38.03 0.67 20.60
CA ILE A 506 -36.81 -0.10 20.30
C ILE A 506 -36.69 -0.20 18.78
N THR A 507 -35.76 0.55 18.21
CA THR A 507 -35.57 0.59 16.76
C THR A 507 -34.80 -0.63 16.24
N ASP A 508 -35.03 -0.98 14.98
CA ASP A 508 -34.31 -2.04 14.26
C ASP A 508 -32.80 -1.76 14.21
N GLY A 509 -32.41 -0.49 14.10
CA GLY A 509 -31.00 -0.08 14.18
C GLY A 509 -30.36 -0.33 15.55
N THR A 510 -31.11 -0.20 16.64
CA THR A 510 -30.65 -0.57 17.98
C THR A 510 -30.47 -2.07 18.11
N LEU A 511 -31.43 -2.85 17.61
CA LEU A 511 -31.38 -4.32 17.59
C LEU A 511 -30.19 -4.85 16.78
N VAL A 512 -30.00 -4.33 15.57
CA VAL A 512 -28.89 -4.71 14.68
C VAL A 512 -27.54 -4.43 15.31
N ARG A 513 -27.39 -3.26 15.95
CA ARG A 513 -26.17 -2.94 16.70
C ARG A 513 -25.98 -3.88 17.90
N ALA A 514 -27.05 -4.23 18.60
CA ALA A 514 -26.98 -5.07 19.80
C ALA A 514 -26.57 -6.53 19.51
N TRP A 515 -27.05 -7.14 18.43
CA TRP A 515 -26.63 -8.49 18.00
C TRP A 515 -25.49 -8.49 16.97
N SER A 516 -24.94 -7.31 16.62
CA SER A 516 -23.84 -7.16 15.67
C SER A 516 -22.69 -8.08 16.05
N GLY A 517 -22.09 -8.75 15.06
CA GLY A 517 -21.06 -9.77 15.27
C GLY A 517 -21.59 -11.18 15.52
N LEU A 518 -22.85 -11.36 15.93
CA LEU A 518 -23.50 -12.69 15.95
C LEU A 518 -24.11 -13.01 14.60
N CYS A 519 -24.94 -12.10 14.08
CA CYS A 519 -25.50 -12.17 12.74
C CYS A 519 -24.69 -11.35 11.73
N SER A 520 -24.91 -11.63 10.45
CA SER A 520 -24.37 -10.82 9.35
C SER A 520 -24.78 -9.37 9.54
N TRP A 521 -23.85 -8.45 9.26
CA TRP A 521 -24.26 -7.08 9.02
C TRP A 521 -25.27 -7.07 7.88
N PRO A 522 -26.32 -6.24 7.99
CA PRO A 522 -27.27 -6.13 6.91
C PRO A 522 -26.50 -5.65 5.67
N ARG A 523 -26.64 -6.34 4.53
CA ARG A 523 -25.99 -5.89 3.28
C ARG A 523 -26.56 -4.56 2.76
N PHE A 524 -27.59 -4.03 3.43
CA PHE A 524 -28.16 -2.70 3.25
C PHE A 524 -28.29 -1.98 4.59
N PRO A 525 -28.10 -0.65 4.66
CA PRO A 525 -28.37 0.10 5.88
C PRO A 525 -29.83 -0.09 6.31
N VAL A 526 -30.05 -0.43 7.57
CA VAL A 526 -31.40 -0.44 8.15
C VAL A 526 -31.83 1.00 8.35
N PRO A 527 -33.00 1.44 7.82
CA PRO A 527 -33.46 2.81 7.97
C PRO A 527 -33.55 3.24 9.44
N GLU A 528 -33.05 4.43 9.76
CA GLU A 528 -33.11 4.95 11.12
C GLU A 528 -34.57 5.22 11.53
N GLY A 529 -34.96 4.72 12.72
CA GLY A 529 -36.29 4.96 13.31
C GLY A 529 -37.37 3.91 13.03
N GLN A 530 -37.11 2.89 12.21
CA GLN A 530 -38.04 1.75 12.02
C GLN A 530 -38.00 0.79 13.23
N SER A 531 -39.10 0.08 13.48
CA SER A 531 -39.24 -0.94 14.54
C SER A 531 -39.97 -2.20 14.01
N LEU A 532 -39.62 -2.63 12.80
CA LEU A 532 -40.31 -3.69 12.06
C LEU A 532 -39.87 -5.10 12.50
N PHE A 533 -38.69 -5.28 13.11
CA PHE A 533 -38.22 -6.62 13.46
C PHE A 533 -39.00 -7.24 14.62
N LEU A 534 -39.29 -6.49 15.68
CA LEU A 534 -40.11 -7.03 16.79
C LEU A 534 -41.55 -7.30 16.35
N GLU A 535 -42.11 -6.43 15.50
CA GLU A 535 -43.40 -6.65 14.87
C GLU A 535 -43.37 -7.93 14.02
N GLN A 536 -42.35 -8.09 13.17
CA GLN A 536 -42.18 -9.30 12.36
C GLN A 536 -42.05 -10.57 13.20
N VAL A 537 -41.29 -10.55 14.30
CA VAL A 537 -41.16 -11.69 15.22
C VAL A 537 -42.51 -12.03 15.87
N ALA A 538 -43.25 -11.02 16.35
CA ALA A 538 -44.55 -11.20 16.98
C ALA A 538 -45.58 -11.79 16.00
N THR A 539 -45.69 -11.22 14.79
CA THR A 539 -46.61 -11.67 13.74
C THR A 539 -46.29 -13.10 13.29
N ILE A 540 -45.00 -13.44 13.13
CA ILE A 540 -44.57 -14.80 12.80
C ILE A 540 -44.85 -15.77 13.95
N GLY A 541 -44.58 -15.38 15.19
CA GLY A 541 -44.90 -16.19 16.37
C GLY A 541 -46.39 -16.52 16.47
N ALA A 542 -47.26 -15.53 16.21
CA ALA A 542 -48.71 -15.72 16.16
C ALA A 542 -49.13 -16.65 14.99
N LEU A 543 -48.57 -16.44 13.79
CA LEU A 543 -48.85 -17.24 12.61
C LEU A 543 -48.45 -18.73 12.79
N LEU A 544 -47.38 -18.98 13.54
CA LEU A 544 -46.91 -20.32 13.89
C LEU A 544 -47.75 -20.96 15.01
N ALA A 545 -48.31 -20.17 15.93
CA ALA A 545 -49.10 -20.66 17.05
C ALA A 545 -50.53 -21.08 16.67
N GLY A 546 -51.10 -20.53 15.58
CA GLY A 546 -52.43 -20.90 15.10
C GLY A 546 -52.77 -20.37 13.71
N PRO A 547 -53.59 -21.09 12.92
CA PRO A 547 -53.82 -20.76 11.52
C PRO A 547 -54.79 -19.61 11.23
N ASP A 548 -55.71 -19.29 12.16
CA ASP A 548 -56.80 -18.31 11.96
C ASP A 548 -56.59 -16.97 12.69
N THR A 549 -55.43 -16.78 13.34
CA THR A 549 -55.22 -15.65 14.26
C THR A 549 -54.58 -14.43 13.62
N THR A 550 -53.92 -14.58 12.47
CA THR A 550 -53.09 -13.51 11.87
C THR A 550 -52.95 -13.74 10.36
N ASP A 551 -53.20 -12.72 9.54
CA ASP A 551 -53.03 -12.79 8.09
C ASP A 551 -51.52 -12.74 7.75
N PRO A 552 -50.97 -13.71 6.98
CA PRO A 552 -49.59 -13.64 6.48
C PRO A 552 -49.22 -12.34 5.75
N ALA A 553 -50.21 -11.61 5.20
CA ALA A 553 -50.01 -10.29 4.60
C ALA A 553 -49.62 -9.20 5.62
N GLU A 554 -49.87 -9.42 6.92
CA GLU A 554 -49.48 -8.53 8.01
C GLU A 554 -48.00 -8.68 8.41
N VAL A 555 -47.29 -9.68 7.88
CA VAL A 555 -45.85 -9.84 8.15
C VAL A 555 -45.09 -8.70 7.46
N PRO A 556 -44.35 -7.86 8.21
CA PRO A 556 -43.55 -6.79 7.61
C PRO A 556 -42.62 -7.32 6.53
N ALA A 557 -42.68 -6.73 5.33
CA ALA A 557 -41.94 -7.16 4.14
C ALA A 557 -40.47 -6.69 4.15
N THR A 558 -39.74 -7.05 5.21
CA THR A 558 -38.31 -6.82 5.38
C THR A 558 -37.55 -8.14 5.52
N ALA A 559 -36.24 -8.12 5.27
CA ALA A 559 -35.41 -9.30 5.40
C ALA A 559 -35.31 -9.72 6.88
N ALA A 560 -35.49 -11.02 7.18
CA ALA A 560 -35.48 -11.53 8.55
C ALA A 560 -34.06 -11.78 9.09
N LEU A 561 -33.31 -10.70 9.29
CA LEU A 561 -31.91 -10.75 9.78
C LEU A 561 -31.77 -11.37 11.18
N TRP A 562 -32.86 -11.37 11.95
CA TRP A 562 -32.95 -11.98 13.28
C TRP A 562 -33.15 -13.50 13.23
N ALA A 563 -33.72 -14.06 12.15
CA ALA A 563 -34.13 -15.47 12.09
C ALA A 563 -32.98 -16.48 12.29
N PRO A 564 -31.72 -16.22 11.87
CA PRO A 564 -30.60 -17.10 12.20
C PRO A 564 -30.31 -17.21 13.71
N LEU A 565 -30.72 -16.22 14.53
CA LEU A 565 -30.55 -16.27 15.98
C LEU A 565 -31.43 -17.33 16.65
N LEU A 566 -32.52 -17.76 16.00
CA LEU A 566 -33.37 -18.86 16.49
C LEU A 566 -32.62 -20.18 16.63
N ALA A 567 -31.51 -20.35 15.89
CA ALA A 567 -30.65 -21.52 16.00
C ALA A 567 -30.01 -21.66 17.40
N GLY A 568 -29.86 -20.54 18.13
CA GLY A 568 -29.23 -20.52 19.45
C GLY A 568 -29.60 -19.26 20.23
N LEU A 569 -30.79 -19.28 20.85
CA LEU A 569 -31.27 -18.18 21.70
C LEU A 569 -30.37 -17.92 22.92
N GLY A 570 -29.61 -18.94 23.36
CA GLY A 570 -28.60 -18.79 24.40
C GLY A 570 -27.51 -17.78 24.01
N ALA A 571 -27.20 -17.64 22.72
CA ALA A 571 -26.24 -16.66 22.25
C ALA A 571 -26.73 -15.21 22.44
N VAL A 572 -28.02 -15.00 22.16
CA VAL A 572 -28.70 -13.71 22.37
C VAL A 572 -28.76 -13.39 23.86
N ALA A 573 -29.10 -14.38 24.68
CA ALA A 573 -29.12 -14.26 26.14
C ALA A 573 -27.75 -13.91 26.72
N LEU A 574 -26.67 -14.60 26.30
CA LEU A 574 -25.31 -14.27 26.73
C LEU A 574 -24.89 -12.86 26.34
N ARG A 575 -25.23 -12.43 25.13
CA ARG A 575 -24.98 -11.07 24.68
C ARG A 575 -25.78 -10.06 25.51
N ALA A 576 -27.04 -10.35 25.80
CA ALA A 576 -27.89 -9.50 26.62
C ALA A 576 -27.42 -9.44 28.07
N ALA A 577 -26.87 -10.53 28.64
CA ALA A 577 -26.36 -10.57 30.01
C ALA A 577 -24.93 -10.02 30.14
N SER A 578 -24.18 -9.87 29.05
CA SER A 578 -22.79 -9.41 29.08
C SER A 578 -22.65 -8.03 29.76
N PRO A 579 -21.63 -7.82 30.61
CA PRO A 579 -21.42 -6.57 31.32
C PRO A 579 -20.92 -5.43 30.43
N ILE A 580 -20.46 -5.74 29.20
CA ILE A 580 -19.99 -4.74 28.24
C ILE A 580 -21.08 -4.28 27.26
N THR A 581 -22.25 -4.93 27.24
CA THR A 581 -23.39 -4.56 26.40
C THR A 581 -24.04 -3.28 26.94
N PRO A 582 -24.18 -2.21 26.13
CA PRO A 582 -24.84 -0.98 26.57
C PRO A 582 -26.31 -1.21 26.94
N ASP A 583 -26.85 -0.42 27.87
CA ASP A 583 -28.21 -0.58 28.40
C ASP A 583 -29.28 -0.58 27.31
N ALA A 584 -29.16 0.30 26.32
CA ALA A 584 -30.07 0.33 25.17
C ALA A 584 -30.03 -0.96 24.34
N GLY A 585 -28.85 -1.55 24.17
CA GLY A 585 -28.69 -2.83 23.48
C GLY A 585 -29.20 -3.99 24.32
N ARG A 586 -28.97 -3.97 25.64
CA ARG A 586 -29.49 -4.95 26.60
C ARG A 586 -31.02 -4.98 26.60
N ALA A 587 -31.66 -3.81 26.70
CA ALA A 587 -33.10 -3.67 26.63
C ALA A 587 -33.66 -4.17 25.29
N ALA A 588 -32.99 -3.89 24.18
CA ALA A 588 -33.39 -4.35 22.85
C ALA A 588 -33.35 -5.89 22.73
N LEU A 589 -32.27 -6.53 23.20
CA LEU A 589 -32.15 -7.99 23.16
C LEU A 589 -33.09 -8.69 24.16
N SER A 590 -33.31 -8.09 25.33
CA SER A 590 -34.31 -8.56 26.29
C SER A 590 -35.71 -8.54 25.68
N ALA A 591 -36.08 -7.43 25.02
CA ALA A 591 -37.35 -7.31 24.31
C ALA A 591 -37.50 -8.35 23.19
N LEU A 592 -36.45 -8.59 22.40
CA LEU A 592 -36.45 -9.64 21.37
C LEU A 592 -36.74 -11.03 21.97
N LEU A 593 -36.03 -11.39 23.05
CA LEU A 593 -36.23 -12.66 23.74
C LEU A 593 -37.63 -12.77 24.35
N ALA A 594 -38.14 -11.68 24.93
CA ALA A 594 -39.49 -11.60 25.48
C ALA A 594 -40.57 -11.78 24.40
N THR A 595 -40.37 -11.21 23.20
CA THR A 595 -41.28 -11.38 22.06
C THR A 595 -41.27 -12.80 21.52
N ILE A 596 -40.12 -13.48 21.55
CA ILE A 596 -40.00 -14.89 21.13
C ILE A 596 -40.65 -15.83 22.16
N ALA A 597 -40.49 -15.54 23.45
CA ALA A 597 -40.89 -16.42 24.53
C ALA A 597 -42.41 -16.71 24.53
N GLY A 598 -42.78 -18.00 24.61
CA GLY A 598 -44.19 -18.41 24.57
C GLY A 598 -44.79 -18.50 23.17
N THR A 599 -43.99 -18.31 22.13
CA THR A 599 -44.34 -18.63 20.75
C THR A 599 -43.58 -19.89 20.31
N PRO A 600 -44.00 -20.58 19.23
CA PRO A 600 -43.23 -21.71 18.69
C PRO A 600 -41.79 -21.38 18.29
N LEU A 601 -41.45 -20.09 18.15
CA LEU A 601 -40.08 -19.61 17.89
C LEU A 601 -39.13 -19.85 19.07
N ASP A 602 -39.63 -20.08 20.29
CA ASP A 602 -38.80 -20.33 21.48
C ASP A 602 -38.19 -21.75 21.51
N GLY A 603 -38.49 -22.58 20.51
CA GLY A 603 -37.95 -23.93 20.38
C GLY A 603 -38.51 -24.95 21.39
N GLY A 604 -39.53 -24.58 22.20
CA GLY A 604 -40.23 -25.47 23.13
C GLY A 604 -41.44 -26.20 22.54
N GLY A 605 -41.83 -25.88 21.30
CA GLY A 605 -43.00 -26.42 20.61
C GLY A 605 -42.67 -27.36 19.44
N ALA A 606 -43.53 -27.37 18.41
CA ALA A 606 -43.32 -28.15 17.19
C ALA A 606 -41.95 -27.84 16.53
N PRO A 607 -41.28 -28.83 15.90
CA PRO A 607 -39.98 -28.61 15.28
C PRO A 607 -39.98 -27.45 14.28
N ILE A 608 -39.00 -26.56 14.42
CA ILE A 608 -38.75 -25.47 13.46
C ILE A 608 -37.32 -25.53 12.90
N ARG A 609 -37.14 -24.96 11.71
CA ARG A 609 -35.81 -24.68 11.15
C ARG A 609 -35.78 -23.33 10.43
N THR A 610 -34.63 -22.68 10.49
CA THR A 610 -34.30 -21.51 9.65
C THR A 610 -33.38 -21.98 8.53
N LEU A 611 -33.57 -21.52 7.30
CA LEU A 611 -32.75 -21.90 6.15
C LEU A 611 -32.40 -20.71 5.27
N GLU A 612 -31.18 -20.72 4.73
CA GLU A 612 -30.74 -19.83 3.66
C GLU A 612 -30.93 -20.56 2.32
N VAL A 613 -31.65 -19.94 1.39
CA VAL A 613 -31.88 -20.47 0.04
C VAL A 613 -31.39 -19.51 -1.02
N SER A 614 -30.86 -20.07 -2.10
CA SER A 614 -30.55 -19.31 -3.31
C SER A 614 -31.63 -19.46 -4.37
N GLN A 615 -31.99 -18.35 -5.02
CA GLN A 615 -33.01 -18.28 -6.06
C GLN A 615 -32.48 -17.59 -7.33
N ASP A 616 -32.76 -18.17 -8.50
CA ASP A 616 -32.27 -17.68 -9.80
C ASP A 616 -32.99 -16.39 -10.26
N ASP A 617 -34.31 -16.27 -10.04
CA ASP A 617 -35.12 -15.06 -10.33
C ASP A 617 -35.95 -14.61 -9.11
N VAL A 618 -35.91 -13.32 -8.76
CA VAL A 618 -36.68 -12.78 -7.62
C VAL A 618 -37.54 -11.60 -8.05
N THR A 619 -38.80 -11.62 -7.64
CA THR A 619 -39.65 -10.43 -7.54
C THR A 619 -39.29 -9.71 -6.24
N ALA A 620 -38.58 -8.59 -6.32
CA ALA A 620 -38.25 -7.78 -5.16
C ALA A 620 -39.53 -7.12 -4.60
N GLY A 621 -40.32 -7.85 -3.81
CA GLY A 621 -41.48 -7.31 -3.09
C GLY A 621 -41.82 -8.00 -1.79
N THR A 622 -41.85 -9.34 -1.78
CA THR A 622 -42.86 -10.04 -0.98
C THR A 622 -42.30 -10.96 0.10
N VAL A 623 -43.10 -11.17 1.15
CA VAL A 623 -43.04 -12.36 2.00
C VAL A 623 -43.84 -13.44 1.26
N ASP A 624 -43.18 -14.54 0.92
CA ASP A 624 -43.85 -15.67 0.29
C ASP A 624 -44.09 -16.73 1.38
N TRP A 625 -45.24 -17.39 1.37
CA TRP A 625 -45.55 -18.40 2.37
C TRP A 625 -46.30 -19.57 1.76
N TRP A 626 -46.19 -20.72 2.40
CA TRP A 626 -46.86 -21.95 2.04
C TRP A 626 -47.38 -22.62 3.30
N ARG A 627 -48.64 -23.05 3.26
CA ARG A 627 -49.23 -23.86 4.32
C ARG A 627 -49.79 -25.14 3.72
N ASP A 628 -49.48 -26.25 4.37
CA ASP A 628 -50.10 -27.54 4.13
C ASP A 628 -50.45 -28.13 5.50
N SER A 629 -51.75 -28.16 5.81
CA SER A 629 -52.25 -28.58 7.12
C SER A 629 -51.58 -27.83 8.29
N ASP A 630 -50.78 -28.52 9.10
CA ASP A 630 -50.05 -28.02 10.26
C ASP A 630 -48.60 -27.60 9.95
N ARG A 631 -48.17 -27.74 8.68
CA ARG A 631 -46.86 -27.32 8.19
C ARG A 631 -46.92 -25.90 7.65
N LEU A 632 -45.96 -25.06 8.04
CA LEU A 632 -45.87 -23.68 7.58
C LEU A 632 -44.45 -23.37 7.11
N THR A 633 -44.33 -22.75 5.95
CA THR A 633 -43.08 -22.20 5.44
C THR A 633 -43.26 -20.72 5.16
N VAL A 634 -42.40 -19.87 5.71
CA VAL A 634 -42.38 -18.42 5.45
C VAL A 634 -41.02 -18.05 4.87
N MET A 635 -40.99 -17.37 3.73
CA MET A 635 -39.80 -16.91 3.03
C MET A 635 -39.78 -15.40 2.95
N PHE A 636 -38.73 -14.80 3.50
CA PHE A 636 -38.59 -13.36 3.60
C PHE A 636 -37.97 -12.75 2.34
N PRO A 637 -38.20 -11.45 2.07
CA PRO A 637 -37.44 -10.68 1.09
C PRO A 637 -35.92 -10.93 1.13
N PRO A 638 -35.21 -10.83 -0.01
CA PRO A 638 -33.75 -10.99 -0.04
C PRO A 638 -33.04 -9.92 0.79
N ASP A 639 -31.99 -10.31 1.51
CA ASP A 639 -31.12 -9.42 2.30
C ASP A 639 -29.93 -8.90 1.50
N GLY A 640 -29.72 -9.37 0.26
CA GLY A 640 -28.81 -8.82 -0.74
C GLY A 640 -28.39 -9.83 -1.81
N PHE A 641 -27.36 -9.46 -2.57
CA PHE A 641 -26.90 -10.19 -3.75
C PHE A 641 -25.49 -10.76 -3.53
N ARG A 642 -25.21 -12.00 -3.98
CA ARG A 642 -23.83 -12.51 -4.07
C ARG A 642 -23.34 -12.47 -5.51
N PRO A 643 -22.26 -11.73 -5.82
CA PRO A 643 -21.56 -11.89 -7.08
C PRO A 643 -20.81 -13.24 -7.04
N ALA A 644 -21.37 -14.25 -7.69
CA ALA A 644 -20.65 -15.46 -8.09
C ALA A 644 -20.23 -15.31 -9.57
N PRO A 645 -19.20 -16.03 -10.07
CA PRO A 645 -19.05 -16.17 -11.51
C PRO A 645 -20.35 -16.79 -12.05
N PHE A 646 -21.04 -16.06 -12.92
CA PHE A 646 -22.39 -16.26 -13.47
C PHE A 646 -22.97 -17.71 -13.44
N PRO A 647 -24.29 -17.89 -13.19
CA PRO A 647 -25.33 -16.86 -13.09
C PRO A 647 -25.48 -16.28 -11.68
N TYR A 648 -25.98 -15.06 -11.64
CA TYR A 648 -26.30 -14.34 -10.42
C TYR A 648 -27.48 -14.97 -9.67
N ARG A 649 -27.38 -15.14 -8.35
CA ARG A 649 -28.44 -15.73 -7.51
C ARG A 649 -28.72 -14.87 -6.28
N TRP A 650 -29.99 -14.70 -5.96
CA TRP A 650 -30.47 -14.01 -4.76
C TRP A 650 -30.41 -14.94 -3.55
N GLN A 651 -30.05 -14.41 -2.37
CA GLN A 651 -30.16 -15.13 -1.11
C GLN A 651 -31.44 -14.71 -0.37
N ARG A 652 -32.17 -15.68 0.18
CA ARG A 652 -33.36 -15.45 0.99
C ARG A 652 -33.32 -16.32 2.24
N ILE A 653 -33.91 -15.83 3.32
CA ILE A 653 -34.09 -16.59 4.55
C ILE A 653 -35.51 -17.16 4.57
N MET A 654 -35.67 -18.41 5.02
CA MET A 654 -36.97 -19.01 5.30
C MET A 654 -37.02 -19.57 6.71
N ILE A 655 -38.21 -19.56 7.31
CA ILE A 655 -38.54 -20.28 8.54
C ILE A 655 -39.56 -21.34 8.17
N GLN A 656 -39.31 -22.58 8.60
CA GLN A 656 -40.24 -23.69 8.44
C GLN A 656 -40.62 -24.25 9.80
N LEU A 657 -41.90 -24.56 9.96
CA LEU A 657 -42.45 -25.35 11.05
C LEU A 657 -43.07 -26.60 10.46
N ASP A 658 -42.72 -27.73 11.04
CA ASP A 658 -43.18 -29.05 10.63
C ASP A 658 -43.34 -29.93 11.87
N PRO A 659 -44.58 -30.28 12.27
CA PRO A 659 -44.81 -31.05 13.50
C PRO A 659 -44.16 -32.44 13.52
N ASP A 660 -44.00 -33.05 12.33
CA ASP A 660 -43.34 -34.35 12.17
C ASP A 660 -41.81 -34.20 12.03
N GLY A 661 -41.31 -32.98 11.79
CA GLY A 661 -39.89 -32.68 11.57
C GLY A 661 -39.40 -33.01 10.15
N ASP A 662 -40.32 -33.31 9.23
CA ASP A 662 -40.07 -33.75 7.86
C ASP A 662 -40.03 -32.55 6.89
N PHE A 663 -38.95 -31.78 6.96
CA PHE A 663 -38.83 -30.55 6.18
C PHE A 663 -38.47 -30.77 4.71
N ALA A 664 -39.22 -30.14 3.80
CA ALA A 664 -38.93 -30.09 2.37
C ALA A 664 -39.03 -28.65 1.83
N LEU A 665 -38.28 -28.33 0.77
CA LEU A 665 -38.44 -27.05 0.07
C LEU A 665 -39.77 -27.03 -0.72
N PRO A 666 -40.47 -25.88 -0.81
CA PRO A 666 -41.63 -25.74 -1.68
C PRO A 666 -41.27 -26.03 -3.15
N GLY A 667 -42.19 -26.66 -3.91
CA GLY A 667 -41.96 -27.22 -5.26
C GLY A 667 -41.71 -26.23 -6.41
N ARG A 668 -40.99 -25.12 -6.20
CA ARG A 668 -40.53 -24.24 -7.28
C ARG A 668 -39.17 -24.71 -7.83
N PRO A 669 -38.97 -24.87 -9.15
CA PRO A 669 -37.73 -25.37 -9.76
C PRO A 669 -36.52 -24.41 -9.69
N GLN A 670 -36.50 -23.47 -8.74
CA GLN A 670 -35.50 -22.41 -8.65
C GLN A 670 -34.98 -22.16 -7.22
N LEU A 671 -35.44 -22.90 -6.21
CA LEU A 671 -34.90 -22.78 -4.84
C LEU A 671 -33.85 -23.85 -4.58
N ARG A 672 -32.70 -23.43 -4.04
CA ARG A 672 -31.62 -24.34 -3.63
C ARG A 672 -31.25 -24.06 -2.19
N GLU A 673 -31.38 -25.07 -1.32
CA GLU A 673 -30.93 -25.00 0.06
C GLU A 673 -29.41 -24.77 0.09
N ARG A 674 -28.96 -23.78 0.87
CA ARG A 674 -27.54 -23.47 1.09
C ARG A 674 -27.11 -23.92 2.47
N ASP A 675 -27.84 -23.45 3.47
CA ASP A 675 -27.62 -23.75 4.88
C ASP A 675 -28.96 -23.93 5.58
N SER A 676 -28.98 -24.80 6.58
CA SER A 676 -30.16 -25.05 7.42
C SER A 676 -29.74 -25.14 8.88
N LEU A 677 -30.48 -24.43 9.73
CA LEU A 677 -30.23 -24.30 11.15
C LEU A 677 -31.49 -24.69 11.93
N ARG A 678 -31.31 -25.40 13.03
CA ARG A 678 -32.39 -25.78 13.96
C ARG A 678 -32.09 -25.17 15.33
N PRO A 679 -33.12 -24.81 16.12
CA PRO A 679 -32.92 -24.41 17.50
C PRO A 679 -32.13 -25.48 18.27
N SER A 680 -31.12 -25.05 19.03
CA SER A 680 -30.27 -25.95 19.81
C SER A 680 -30.98 -26.64 20.98
N GLY A 681 -32.12 -26.08 21.42
CA GLY A 681 -32.83 -26.48 22.62
C GLY A 681 -32.09 -26.13 23.92
N ARG A 682 -30.94 -25.45 23.86
CA ARG A 682 -30.14 -25.12 25.06
C ARG A 682 -30.83 -24.05 25.91
N LEU A 683 -31.34 -22.98 25.30
CA LEU A 683 -32.26 -22.03 25.92
C LEU A 683 -33.57 -22.04 25.11
N ALA A 684 -34.61 -22.68 25.65
CA ALA A 684 -35.87 -22.89 24.95
C ALA A 684 -37.07 -22.94 25.91
N GLY A 685 -38.26 -22.65 25.38
CA GLY A 685 -39.52 -22.69 26.14
C GLY A 685 -39.52 -21.79 27.38
N ASP A 686 -39.98 -22.33 28.52
CA ASP A 686 -40.04 -21.62 29.80
C ASP A 686 -38.71 -20.98 30.23
N ARG A 687 -37.57 -21.58 29.85
CA ARG A 687 -36.25 -21.07 30.21
C ARG A 687 -35.92 -19.73 29.54
N VAL A 688 -36.52 -19.42 28.40
CA VAL A 688 -36.38 -18.08 27.78
C VAL A 688 -37.07 -17.04 28.65
N ARG A 689 -38.29 -17.32 29.15
CA ARG A 689 -39.02 -16.43 30.07
C ARG A 689 -38.28 -16.25 31.39
N GLU A 690 -37.79 -17.35 31.95
CA GLU A 690 -37.00 -17.34 33.17
C GLU A 690 -35.75 -16.47 33.03
N PHE A 691 -35.00 -16.61 31.93
CA PHE A 691 -33.84 -15.78 31.65
C PHE A 691 -34.19 -14.28 31.57
N VAL A 692 -35.26 -13.91 30.86
CA VAL A 692 -35.70 -12.51 30.74
C VAL A 692 -36.03 -11.93 32.12
N ALA A 693 -36.77 -12.67 32.94
CA ALA A 693 -37.11 -12.25 34.31
C ALA A 693 -35.86 -12.08 35.18
N LEU A 694 -34.89 -13.01 35.10
CA LEU A 694 -33.62 -12.91 35.82
C LEU A 694 -32.77 -11.71 35.36
N LEU A 695 -32.75 -11.42 34.06
CA LEU A 695 -32.02 -10.28 33.52
C LEU A 695 -32.62 -8.94 33.98
N ASP A 696 -33.95 -8.85 34.04
CA ASP A 696 -34.65 -7.66 34.52
C ASP A 696 -34.48 -7.47 36.04
N GLU A 697 -34.47 -8.56 36.82
CA GLU A 697 -34.27 -8.52 38.27
C GLU A 697 -32.81 -8.21 38.66
N ARG A 698 -31.85 -8.88 38.01
CA ARG A 698 -30.45 -8.92 38.47
C ARG A 698 -29.51 -8.07 37.62
N GLY A 699 -29.94 -7.58 36.46
CA GLY A 699 -29.10 -6.84 35.53
C GLY A 699 -27.97 -7.69 34.92
N PRO A 700 -26.87 -7.07 34.44
CA PRO A 700 -25.76 -7.79 33.80
C PRO A 700 -25.18 -8.90 34.68
N ALA A 701 -24.83 -10.02 34.07
CA ALA A 701 -24.10 -11.09 34.75
C ALA A 701 -22.67 -10.63 35.13
N PRO A 702 -22.14 -11.03 36.32
CA PRO A 702 -20.80 -10.63 36.74
C PRO A 702 -19.69 -11.15 35.80
N TRP A 703 -18.70 -10.31 35.50
CA TRP A 703 -17.52 -10.72 34.73
C TRP A 703 -16.63 -11.67 35.55
N ARG A 704 -16.25 -12.81 34.96
CA ARG A 704 -15.40 -13.84 35.60
C ARG A 704 -14.12 -14.09 34.80
N PRO A 705 -13.00 -13.40 35.09
CA PRO A 705 -11.76 -13.51 34.32
C PRO A 705 -11.14 -14.92 34.29
N ALA A 706 -11.45 -15.77 35.28
CA ALA A 706 -10.94 -17.14 35.39
C ALA A 706 -11.46 -18.04 34.26
N ALA A 707 -12.71 -17.85 33.81
CA ALA A 707 -13.34 -18.64 32.76
C ALA A 707 -12.57 -18.60 31.43
N ALA A 708 -11.93 -17.46 31.12
CA ALA A 708 -11.08 -17.36 29.94
C ALA A 708 -9.83 -18.24 30.03
N GLY A 709 -9.24 -18.38 31.22
CA GLY A 709 -8.09 -19.27 31.43
C GLY A 709 -8.46 -20.74 31.30
N GLU A 710 -9.65 -21.11 31.78
CA GLU A 710 -10.21 -22.47 31.67
C GLU A 710 -10.52 -22.86 30.22
N LEU A 711 -10.85 -21.90 29.34
CA LEU A 711 -11.06 -22.15 27.91
C LEU A 711 -9.77 -22.35 27.12
N VAL A 712 -8.69 -21.64 27.45
CA VAL A 712 -7.46 -21.60 26.64
C VAL A 712 -6.81 -22.97 26.49
N ALA A 713 -6.63 -23.71 27.59
CA ALA A 713 -5.93 -25.00 27.58
C ALA A 713 -6.63 -26.12 26.79
N PRO A 714 -7.96 -26.35 26.91
CA PRO A 714 -8.64 -27.39 26.14
C PRO A 714 -8.78 -27.04 24.65
N THR A 715 -8.91 -25.75 24.30
CA THR A 715 -9.25 -25.33 22.93
C THR A 715 -8.05 -24.90 22.07
N GLY A 716 -6.98 -24.40 22.70
CA GLY A 716 -5.88 -23.70 22.02
C GLY A 716 -6.24 -22.28 21.55
N MET A 717 -7.34 -21.71 22.05
CA MET A 717 -7.64 -20.28 21.89
C MET A 717 -6.55 -19.43 22.55
N SER A 718 -6.29 -18.26 21.97
CA SER A 718 -5.61 -17.16 22.66
C SER A 718 -6.46 -16.65 23.82
N ARG A 719 -5.84 -15.98 24.78
CA ARG A 719 -6.59 -15.38 25.90
C ARG A 719 -7.56 -14.32 25.39
N ALA A 720 -7.15 -13.53 24.40
CA ALA A 720 -8.01 -12.55 23.75
C ALA A 720 -9.25 -13.17 23.07
N GLU A 721 -9.09 -14.27 22.32
CA GLU A 721 -10.22 -15.00 21.72
C GLU A 721 -11.22 -15.46 22.80
N ALA A 722 -10.73 -16.11 23.86
CA ALA A 722 -11.56 -16.62 24.94
C ALA A 722 -12.31 -15.49 25.68
N VAL A 723 -11.62 -14.38 25.99
CA VAL A 723 -12.24 -13.22 26.66
C VAL A 723 -13.32 -12.59 25.78
N LEU A 724 -13.05 -12.37 24.50
CA LEU A 724 -14.03 -11.75 23.60
C LEU A 724 -15.25 -12.64 23.37
N LEU A 725 -15.05 -13.96 23.27
CA LEU A 725 -16.14 -14.94 23.17
C LEU A 725 -17.02 -14.90 24.41
N LEU A 726 -16.42 -14.99 25.61
CA LEU A 726 -17.15 -14.91 26.88
C LEU A 726 -17.81 -13.55 27.14
N ALA A 727 -17.27 -12.47 26.55
CA ALA A 727 -17.86 -11.14 26.61
C ALA A 727 -19.02 -10.95 25.59
N GLY A 728 -19.36 -11.98 24.82
CA GLY A 728 -20.48 -11.97 23.87
C GLY A 728 -20.09 -11.56 22.44
N LEU A 729 -18.81 -11.64 22.06
CA LEU A 729 -18.27 -11.29 20.73
C LEU A 729 -18.59 -9.84 20.28
N PRO A 730 -18.17 -8.80 21.01
CA PRO A 730 -18.39 -7.40 20.61
C PRO A 730 -17.88 -7.12 19.21
N ALA A 731 -18.76 -6.60 18.35
CA ALA A 731 -18.42 -6.19 16.99
C ALA A 731 -17.66 -4.86 16.97
N ASP A 732 -18.10 -3.90 17.79
CA ASP A 732 -17.50 -2.58 17.88
C ASP A 732 -16.15 -2.60 18.64
N GLU A 733 -15.35 -1.55 18.43
CA GLU A 733 -14.10 -1.38 19.16
C GLU A 733 -14.38 -1.15 20.65
N LEU A 734 -13.63 -1.85 21.50
CA LEU A 734 -13.80 -1.76 22.95
C LEU A 734 -13.24 -0.43 23.48
N GLY A 735 -14.11 0.35 24.13
CA GLY A 735 -13.71 1.56 24.86
C GLY A 735 -12.71 1.27 25.98
N PRO A 736 -11.96 2.28 26.47
CA PRO A 736 -10.96 2.09 27.54
C PRO A 736 -11.52 1.42 28.81
N GLY A 737 -12.75 1.77 29.19
CA GLY A 737 -13.43 1.17 30.35
C GLY A 737 -13.74 -0.31 30.15
N GLN A 738 -14.29 -0.68 28.97
CA GLN A 738 -14.58 -2.08 28.63
C GLN A 738 -13.29 -2.92 28.56
N ARG A 739 -12.21 -2.38 27.98
CA ARG A 739 -10.90 -3.04 27.94
C ARG A 739 -10.32 -3.29 29.33
N THR A 740 -10.45 -2.31 30.22
CA THR A 740 -10.01 -2.43 31.62
C THR A 740 -10.81 -3.51 32.35
N LEU A 741 -12.14 -3.53 32.20
CA LEU A 741 -13.01 -4.55 32.78
C LEU A 741 -12.64 -5.97 32.31
N LEU A 742 -12.40 -6.14 31.01
CA LEU A 742 -12.07 -7.42 30.40
C LEU A 742 -10.60 -7.84 30.61
N GLY A 743 -9.74 -6.94 31.11
CA GLY A 743 -8.31 -7.21 31.26
C GLY A 743 -7.58 -7.36 29.92
N LEU A 744 -8.02 -6.65 28.88
CA LEU A 744 -7.42 -6.68 27.54
C LEU A 744 -6.69 -5.37 27.23
N SER A 745 -5.53 -5.49 26.57
CA SER A 745 -4.90 -4.34 25.91
C SER A 745 -5.63 -4.02 24.59
N GLY A 746 -5.49 -2.80 24.08
CA GLY A 746 -6.04 -2.45 22.75
C GLY A 746 -5.57 -3.41 21.65
N PRO A 747 -4.26 -3.65 21.50
CA PRO A 747 -3.72 -4.60 20.52
C PRO A 747 -4.24 -6.03 20.69
N HIS A 748 -4.36 -6.54 21.93
CA HIS A 748 -4.88 -7.89 22.15
C HIS A 748 -6.37 -8.00 21.80
N ALA A 749 -7.17 -6.97 22.10
CA ALA A 749 -8.57 -6.93 21.69
C ALA A 749 -8.72 -6.94 20.15
N GLU A 750 -7.88 -6.19 19.44
CA GLU A 750 -7.87 -6.18 17.98
C GLU A 750 -7.53 -7.56 17.40
N LEU A 751 -6.44 -8.17 17.87
CA LEU A 751 -6.00 -9.49 17.41
C LEU A 751 -7.06 -10.57 17.64
N GLY A 752 -7.68 -10.57 18.83
CA GLY A 752 -8.77 -11.50 19.14
C GLY A 752 -9.96 -11.30 18.20
N ARG A 753 -10.36 -10.05 17.91
CA ARG A 753 -11.48 -9.77 17.01
C ARG A 753 -11.18 -10.20 15.58
N THR A 754 -10.00 -9.89 15.06
CA THR A 754 -9.56 -10.32 13.73
C THR A 754 -9.59 -11.84 13.62
N SER A 755 -9.06 -12.56 14.62
CA SER A 755 -9.06 -14.03 14.59
C SER A 755 -10.47 -14.63 14.66
N LEU A 756 -11.38 -14.03 15.45
CA LEU A 756 -12.78 -14.49 15.57
C LEU A 756 -13.65 -14.08 14.37
N SER A 757 -13.20 -13.13 13.54
CA SER A 757 -13.92 -12.71 12.34
C SER A 757 -14.00 -13.81 11.28
N GLU A 758 -13.06 -14.77 11.28
CA GLU A 758 -13.06 -15.95 10.41
C GLU A 758 -14.20 -16.94 10.71
N LEU A 759 -14.79 -16.88 11.90
CA LEU A 759 -15.90 -17.77 12.26
C LEU A 759 -17.13 -17.40 11.42
N SER A 760 -17.81 -18.40 10.86
CA SER A 760 -19.10 -18.18 10.24
C SER A 760 -20.13 -17.69 11.27
N ARG A 761 -21.21 -17.06 10.82
CA ARG A 761 -22.33 -16.64 11.69
C ARG A 761 -22.82 -17.80 12.55
N GLU A 762 -23.02 -18.96 11.91
CA GLU A 762 -23.52 -20.19 12.51
C GLU A 762 -22.56 -20.69 13.61
N GLN A 763 -21.25 -20.61 13.35
CA GLN A 763 -20.23 -20.98 14.32
C GLN A 763 -20.22 -20.03 15.52
N ARG A 764 -20.35 -18.71 15.30
CA ARG A 764 -20.42 -17.71 16.38
C ARG A 764 -21.65 -17.91 17.26
N VAL A 765 -22.83 -18.09 16.65
CA VAL A 765 -24.07 -18.37 17.38
C VAL A 765 -23.95 -19.68 18.16
N ALA A 766 -23.46 -20.75 17.55
CA ALA A 766 -23.33 -22.04 18.23
C ALA A 766 -22.36 -22.01 19.42
N LEU A 767 -21.27 -21.24 19.33
CA LEU A 767 -20.29 -21.10 20.42
C LEU A 767 -20.85 -20.31 21.60
N LEU A 768 -21.59 -19.23 21.35
CA LEU A 768 -22.19 -18.45 22.44
C LEU A 768 -23.44 -19.11 23.01
N ASP A 769 -24.20 -19.84 22.18
CA ASP A 769 -25.29 -20.65 22.67
C ASP A 769 -24.76 -21.72 23.63
N ALA A 770 -23.67 -22.41 23.25
CA ALA A 770 -22.97 -23.33 24.15
C ALA A 770 -22.43 -22.68 25.44
N ALA A 771 -22.23 -21.36 25.46
CA ALA A 771 -21.84 -20.64 26.67
C ALA A 771 -23.00 -20.44 27.66
N MET A 772 -24.26 -20.51 27.20
CA MET A 772 -25.46 -20.39 28.04
C MET A 772 -25.68 -21.64 28.90
N PRO A 773 -25.62 -21.56 30.24
CA PRO A 773 -25.95 -22.71 31.07
C PRO A 773 -27.38 -23.21 30.81
N THR A 774 -27.60 -24.53 30.89
CA THR A 774 -28.93 -25.14 30.70
C THR A 774 -29.97 -24.61 31.69
N ASP A 775 -29.54 -24.30 32.91
CA ASP A 775 -30.29 -23.56 33.93
C ASP A 775 -29.90 -22.07 33.85
N PRO A 776 -30.81 -21.16 33.45
CA PRO A 776 -30.49 -19.75 33.27
C PRO A 776 -29.92 -19.06 34.52
N ALA A 777 -30.35 -19.44 35.72
CA ALA A 777 -29.90 -18.82 36.96
C ALA A 777 -28.39 -19.02 37.20
N ALA A 778 -27.86 -20.17 36.76
CA ALA A 778 -26.45 -20.51 36.91
C ALA A 778 -25.49 -19.52 36.22
N LEU A 779 -25.96 -18.72 35.26
CA LEU A 779 -25.16 -17.69 34.59
C LEU A 779 -24.66 -16.62 35.59
N TRP A 780 -25.48 -16.23 36.57
CA TRP A 780 -25.07 -15.25 37.60
C TRP A 780 -24.19 -15.89 38.67
N ASP A 781 -24.49 -17.13 39.07
CA ASP A 781 -23.85 -17.80 40.21
C ASP A 781 -22.51 -18.47 39.86
N ARG A 782 -22.43 -19.09 38.68
CA ARG A 782 -21.25 -19.85 38.21
C ARG A 782 -20.60 -19.21 36.98
N GLY A 783 -21.36 -18.52 36.15
CA GLY A 783 -20.89 -17.95 34.90
C GLY A 783 -21.21 -18.84 33.68
N PRO A 784 -20.63 -18.51 32.51
CA PRO A 784 -20.83 -19.29 31.29
C PRO A 784 -20.35 -20.74 31.38
N ASP A 785 -20.96 -21.64 30.61
CA ASP A 785 -20.61 -23.06 30.54
C ASP A 785 -19.35 -23.30 29.68
N VAL A 786 -18.18 -23.10 30.31
CA VAL A 786 -16.87 -23.20 29.67
C VAL A 786 -16.60 -24.57 29.04
N ALA A 787 -17.08 -25.65 29.67
CA ALA A 787 -16.88 -27.01 29.16
C ALA A 787 -17.61 -27.22 27.83
N ALA A 788 -18.87 -26.79 27.74
CA ALA A 788 -19.64 -26.90 26.50
C ALA A 788 -19.09 -26.02 25.37
N ILE A 789 -18.58 -24.83 25.67
CA ILE A 789 -17.88 -23.99 24.68
C ILE A 789 -16.65 -24.74 24.15
N ALA A 790 -15.86 -25.36 25.03
CA ALA A 790 -14.65 -26.07 24.64
C ALA A 790 -14.96 -27.28 23.74
N GLU A 791 -15.94 -28.10 24.11
CA GLU A 791 -16.41 -29.22 23.29
C GLU A 791 -16.90 -28.73 21.92
N ARG A 792 -17.70 -27.65 21.90
CA ARG A 792 -18.25 -27.10 20.66
C ARG A 792 -17.17 -26.51 19.76
N TRP A 793 -16.18 -25.82 20.34
CA TRP A 793 -15.03 -25.31 19.60
C TRP A 793 -14.21 -26.42 18.96
N ILE A 794 -13.88 -27.47 19.72
CA ILE A 794 -13.12 -28.61 19.22
C ILE A 794 -13.88 -29.30 18.08
N ALA A 795 -15.20 -29.42 18.19
CA ALA A 795 -16.02 -29.97 17.11
C ALA A 795 -16.02 -29.12 15.83
N ILE A 796 -15.94 -27.78 15.95
CA ILE A 796 -15.98 -26.86 14.80
C ILE A 796 -14.59 -26.67 14.18
N ARG A 797 -13.54 -26.50 14.99
CA ARG A 797 -12.20 -26.05 14.54
C ARG A 797 -11.09 -27.03 14.87
N GLY A 798 -11.40 -28.18 15.48
CA GLY A 798 -10.39 -29.06 16.06
C GLY A 798 -9.71 -28.45 17.28
N ARG A 799 -8.87 -29.25 17.94
CA ARG A 799 -8.01 -28.75 19.01
C ARG A 799 -6.82 -28.02 18.39
N ARG A 800 -6.61 -26.75 18.75
CA ARG A 800 -5.47 -25.96 18.28
C ARG A 800 -4.30 -26.05 19.25
N VAL A 801 -3.10 -25.80 18.75
CA VAL A 801 -1.93 -25.56 19.60
C VAL A 801 -2.03 -24.15 20.18
N ALA A 802 -1.83 -24.04 21.49
CA ALA A 802 -1.82 -22.77 22.19
C ALA A 802 -0.52 -22.02 21.85
N VAL A 803 -0.65 -20.75 21.46
CA VAL A 803 0.47 -19.85 21.15
C VAL A 803 0.35 -18.62 22.04
N PRO A 804 1.45 -18.12 22.65
CA PRO A 804 1.39 -16.95 23.53
C PRO A 804 0.90 -15.68 22.81
N ASP A 805 -0.05 -14.97 23.42
CA ASP A 805 -0.63 -13.71 22.87
C ASP A 805 0.45 -12.65 22.57
N ASP A 806 1.46 -12.51 23.42
CA ASP A 806 2.57 -11.56 23.22
C ASP A 806 3.41 -11.92 21.98
N LEU A 807 3.55 -13.21 21.67
CA LEU A 807 4.25 -13.69 20.48
C LEU A 807 3.44 -13.39 19.21
N ILE A 808 2.11 -13.61 19.26
CA ILE A 808 1.18 -13.24 18.18
C ILE A 808 1.26 -11.73 17.93
N ALA A 809 1.18 -10.92 18.99
CA ALA A 809 1.25 -9.46 18.90
C ALA A 809 2.61 -8.96 18.41
N GLY A 810 3.69 -9.66 18.74
CA GLY A 810 5.03 -9.40 18.22
C GLY A 810 5.12 -9.65 16.71
N LEU A 811 4.64 -10.81 16.26
CA LEU A 811 4.67 -11.20 14.86
C LEU A 811 3.72 -10.35 14.00
N ALA A 812 2.52 -10.03 14.48
CA ALA A 812 1.53 -9.18 13.80
C ALA A 812 2.01 -7.74 13.53
N ARG A 813 3.15 -7.32 14.09
CA ARG A 813 3.79 -6.05 13.73
C ARG A 813 4.61 -6.14 12.46
N VAL A 814 5.04 -7.33 12.05
CA VAL A 814 5.96 -7.54 10.92
C VAL A 814 5.36 -8.40 9.79
N VAL A 815 4.23 -9.05 10.03
CA VAL A 815 3.39 -9.72 9.01
C VAL A 815 1.95 -9.20 9.08
N ASP A 816 1.11 -9.61 8.14
CA ASP A 816 -0.32 -9.31 8.23
C ASP A 816 -0.91 -9.81 9.55
N SER A 817 -1.67 -8.94 10.24
CA SER A 817 -2.17 -9.23 11.58
C SER A 817 -3.12 -10.43 11.64
N ALA A 818 -3.88 -10.70 10.57
CA ALA A 818 -4.75 -11.87 10.49
C ALA A 818 -3.93 -13.15 10.26
N ALA A 819 -2.80 -13.06 9.57
CA ALA A 819 -1.93 -14.21 9.30
C ALA A 819 -1.07 -14.64 10.51
N ALA A 820 -0.80 -13.74 11.47
CA ALA A 820 0.17 -14.00 12.55
C ALA A 820 -0.14 -15.26 13.38
N ALA A 821 -1.36 -15.42 13.88
CA ALA A 821 -1.72 -16.58 14.70
C ALA A 821 -1.80 -17.89 13.89
N PRO A 822 -2.42 -17.94 12.70
CA PRO A 822 -2.39 -19.12 11.82
C PRO A 822 -0.97 -19.57 11.47
N LEU A 823 -0.06 -18.64 11.14
CA LEU A 823 1.34 -18.95 10.85
C LEU A 823 2.04 -19.62 12.04
N LEU A 824 1.90 -19.06 13.24
CA LEU A 824 2.52 -19.61 14.45
C LEU A 824 2.01 -21.01 14.77
N ARG A 825 0.70 -21.24 14.63
CA ARG A 825 0.08 -22.56 14.88
C ARG A 825 0.58 -23.61 13.91
N ALA A 826 0.61 -23.30 12.62
CA ALA A 826 1.11 -24.22 11.59
C ALA A 826 2.61 -24.51 11.78
N ILE A 827 3.42 -23.52 12.16
CA ILE A 827 4.84 -23.74 12.48
C ILE A 827 4.99 -24.62 13.72
N ALA A 828 4.16 -24.40 14.75
CA ALA A 828 4.21 -25.16 16.00
C ALA A 828 3.98 -26.65 15.79
N THR A 829 2.99 -27.00 14.98
CA THR A 829 2.57 -28.37 14.74
C THR A 829 1.90 -28.43 13.36
N PRO A 830 2.69 -28.65 12.29
CA PRO A 830 2.16 -28.79 10.94
C PRO A 830 1.17 -29.96 10.87
N ALA A 831 -0.06 -29.71 10.45
CA ALA A 831 -1.12 -30.70 10.30
C ALA A 831 -1.58 -30.80 8.82
N PRO A 832 -2.15 -31.94 8.39
CA PRO A 832 -2.74 -32.07 7.06
C PRO A 832 -3.73 -30.94 6.74
N GLY A 833 -3.61 -30.36 5.55
CA GLY A 833 -4.39 -29.21 5.10
C GLY A 833 -3.85 -27.84 5.54
N ASP A 834 -2.82 -27.78 6.40
CA ASP A 834 -2.14 -26.51 6.71
C ASP A 834 -1.33 -26.01 5.52
N TRP A 835 -1.11 -24.70 5.45
CA TRP A 835 -0.37 -24.09 4.35
C TRP A 835 1.07 -24.63 4.19
N LEU A 836 1.68 -25.10 5.29
CA LEU A 836 3.01 -25.73 5.29
C LEU A 836 3.04 -27.14 4.71
N THR A 837 1.92 -27.87 4.75
CA THR A 837 1.85 -29.24 4.22
C THR A 837 1.45 -29.21 2.75
N THR A 838 1.82 -30.25 2.01
CA THR A 838 1.65 -30.28 0.54
C THR A 838 0.19 -30.30 0.09
N ASP A 839 -0.71 -30.79 0.93
CA ASP A 839 -2.15 -30.89 0.73
C ASP A 839 -2.93 -29.61 1.13
N GLY A 840 -2.28 -28.64 1.78
CA GLY A 840 -2.88 -27.35 2.09
C GLY A 840 -2.81 -26.35 0.94
N VAL A 841 -3.34 -25.14 1.15
CA VAL A 841 -3.23 -24.01 0.21
C VAL A 841 -1.94 -23.25 0.47
N PHE A 842 -1.16 -22.94 -0.56
CA PHE A 842 0.05 -22.11 -0.46
C PHE A 842 0.19 -21.21 -1.68
N ASP A 843 0.35 -19.92 -1.43
CA ASP A 843 0.44 -18.87 -2.44
C ASP A 843 1.57 -17.87 -2.11
N GLY A 844 1.63 -16.77 -2.86
CA GLY A 844 2.62 -15.71 -2.65
C GLY A 844 2.52 -15.01 -1.29
N ASP A 845 1.34 -14.90 -0.70
CA ASP A 845 1.15 -14.28 0.63
C ASP A 845 1.72 -15.16 1.73
N HIS A 846 1.44 -16.47 1.67
CA HIS A 846 2.02 -17.45 2.59
C HIS A 846 3.55 -17.46 2.50
N LEU A 847 4.10 -17.41 1.28
CA LEU A 847 5.54 -17.34 1.03
C LEU A 847 6.17 -16.10 1.68
N ARG A 848 5.60 -14.91 1.44
CA ARG A 848 6.09 -13.64 2.01
C ARG A 848 5.99 -13.62 3.53
N ALA A 849 4.90 -14.13 4.09
CA ALA A 849 4.72 -14.14 5.54
C ALA A 849 5.67 -15.14 6.23
N ALA A 850 5.88 -16.31 5.63
CA ALA A 850 6.78 -17.35 6.16
C ALA A 850 8.24 -16.91 6.20
N VAL A 851 8.73 -16.23 5.15
CA VAL A 851 10.11 -15.76 5.09
C VAL A 851 10.41 -14.65 6.10
N VAL A 852 9.38 -13.97 6.60
CA VAL A 852 9.48 -13.04 7.73
C VAL A 852 9.37 -13.78 9.06
N ALA A 853 8.38 -14.68 9.21
CA ALA A 853 8.05 -15.33 10.46
C ALA A 853 9.15 -16.27 10.97
N VAL A 854 9.71 -17.12 10.10
CA VAL A 854 10.71 -18.13 10.51
C VAL A 854 11.99 -17.47 11.06
N PRO A 855 12.63 -16.51 10.38
CA PRO A 855 13.81 -15.82 10.92
C PRO A 855 13.47 -14.97 12.14
N TRP A 856 12.27 -14.37 12.17
CA TRP A 856 11.81 -13.60 13.32
C TRP A 856 11.68 -14.49 14.56
N LEU A 857 11.11 -15.70 14.44
CA LEU A 857 11.01 -16.66 15.54
C LEU A 857 12.38 -17.16 15.98
N ALA A 858 13.27 -17.48 15.04
CA ALA A 858 14.64 -17.89 15.34
C ALA A 858 15.41 -16.84 16.16
N TYR A 859 15.10 -15.55 15.95
CA TYR A 859 15.67 -14.43 16.71
C TYR A 859 15.03 -14.24 18.09
N HIS A 860 13.70 -14.34 18.20
CA HIS A 860 12.98 -13.94 19.42
C HIS A 860 12.86 -15.03 20.48
N LEU A 861 12.89 -16.30 20.08
CA LEU A 861 12.66 -17.45 20.95
C LEU A 861 13.95 -17.94 21.63
N THR A 862 13.82 -18.38 22.89
CA THR A 862 14.88 -19.10 23.62
C THR A 862 15.08 -20.49 23.05
N TRP A 863 16.24 -21.11 23.31
CA TRP A 863 16.51 -22.47 22.84
C TRP A 863 15.59 -23.52 23.45
N ASP A 864 15.06 -23.27 24.66
CA ASP A 864 14.12 -24.17 25.35
C ASP A 864 12.66 -24.02 24.88
N ASP A 865 12.36 -23.08 23.99
CA ASP A 865 10.98 -22.84 23.56
C ASP A 865 10.50 -23.96 22.61
N PRO A 866 9.34 -24.60 22.85
CA PRO A 866 8.82 -25.65 21.97
C PRO A 866 8.64 -25.21 20.51
N LEU A 867 8.27 -23.94 20.25
CA LEU A 867 8.17 -23.41 18.90
C LEU A 867 9.55 -23.29 18.23
N ARG A 868 10.62 -23.08 19.01
CA ARG A 868 12.00 -23.06 18.50
C ARG A 868 12.39 -24.40 17.92
N ALA A 869 12.02 -25.49 18.61
CA ALA A 869 12.32 -26.85 18.19
C ALA A 869 11.62 -27.24 16.86
N ALA A 870 10.51 -26.58 16.53
CA ALA A 870 9.76 -26.84 15.29
C ALA A 870 10.31 -26.09 14.05
N LEU A 871 11.14 -25.05 14.23
CA LEU A 871 11.61 -24.21 13.13
C LEU A 871 12.42 -24.95 12.04
N PRO A 872 13.32 -25.91 12.36
CA PRO A 872 14.02 -26.68 11.33
C PRO A 872 13.08 -27.47 10.42
N GLU A 873 12.04 -28.08 11.01
CA GLU A 873 11.06 -28.86 10.28
C GLU A 873 10.15 -27.95 9.44
N ALA A 874 9.72 -26.81 9.99
CA ALA A 874 8.97 -25.80 9.24
C ALA A 874 9.75 -25.29 8.02
N LEU A 875 11.06 -25.01 8.15
CA LEU A 875 11.91 -24.61 7.03
C LEU A 875 12.07 -25.73 5.99
N ARG A 876 12.17 -26.99 6.43
CA ARG A 876 12.22 -28.17 5.54
C ARG A 876 10.93 -28.28 4.72
N LEU A 877 9.76 -28.19 5.37
CA LEU A 877 8.44 -28.22 4.73
C LEU A 877 8.24 -27.05 3.76
N LEU A 878 8.62 -25.83 4.14
CA LEU A 878 8.59 -24.66 3.23
C LEU A 878 9.37 -24.91 1.94
N ARG A 879 10.58 -25.46 2.05
CA ARG A 879 11.40 -25.77 0.87
C ARG A 879 10.84 -26.93 0.06
N GLU A 880 10.15 -27.87 0.70
CA GLU A 880 9.40 -28.93 0.02
C GLU A 880 8.23 -28.34 -0.78
N ARG A 881 7.50 -27.37 -0.24
CA ARG A 881 6.42 -26.65 -0.94
C ARG A 881 6.93 -25.94 -2.19
N LEU A 882 8.10 -25.30 -2.12
CA LEU A 882 8.72 -24.67 -3.29
C LEU A 882 9.04 -25.67 -4.43
N ARG A 883 9.12 -26.96 -4.14
CA ARG A 883 9.35 -28.01 -5.16
C ARG A 883 8.05 -28.54 -5.77
N HIS A 884 6.89 -28.05 -5.34
CA HIS A 884 5.61 -28.50 -5.88
C HIS A 884 5.47 -28.08 -7.36
N PRO A 885 5.22 -29.01 -8.30
CA PRO A 885 5.25 -28.71 -9.75
C PRO A 885 4.18 -27.71 -10.19
N GLU A 886 3.04 -27.68 -9.49
CA GLU A 886 1.91 -26.81 -9.81
C GLU A 886 1.97 -25.46 -9.10
N LEU A 887 2.91 -25.25 -8.17
CA LEU A 887 3.00 -24.00 -7.43
C LEU A 887 3.39 -22.85 -8.36
N ARG A 888 2.65 -21.75 -8.28
CA ARG A 888 2.92 -20.48 -8.98
C ARG A 888 2.98 -19.36 -7.94
N VAL A 889 4.03 -18.53 -7.99
CA VAL A 889 4.23 -17.42 -7.05
C VAL A 889 4.80 -16.19 -7.75
N GLY A 890 4.47 -15.03 -7.22
CA GLY A 890 4.93 -13.74 -7.72
C GLY A 890 4.21 -13.29 -8.97
N GLU A 891 4.28 -11.99 -9.24
CA GLU A 891 3.62 -11.38 -10.38
C GLU A 891 4.58 -10.51 -11.20
N GLY A 892 4.60 -10.72 -12.51
CA GLY A 892 5.29 -9.88 -13.48
C GLY A 892 4.33 -9.43 -14.59
N TRP A 893 4.42 -8.17 -14.99
CA TRP A 893 3.56 -7.59 -16.02
C TRP A 893 4.40 -7.05 -17.16
N TYR A 894 4.20 -7.61 -18.35
CA TYR A 894 4.96 -7.27 -19.54
C TYR A 894 4.00 -6.99 -20.70
N ARG A 895 4.43 -6.18 -21.67
CA ARG A 895 3.78 -6.21 -22.98
C ARG A 895 4.10 -7.54 -23.65
N PRO A 896 3.20 -8.10 -24.49
CA PRO A 896 3.47 -9.36 -25.18
C PRO A 896 4.80 -9.34 -25.95
N GLU A 897 5.13 -8.21 -26.58
CA GLU A 897 6.38 -7.99 -27.31
C GLU A 897 7.63 -7.82 -26.42
N ASP A 898 7.46 -7.44 -25.15
CA ASP A 898 8.54 -7.16 -24.19
C ASP A 898 8.72 -8.28 -23.15
N ARG A 899 7.99 -9.40 -23.29
CA ARG A 899 8.00 -10.53 -22.35
C ARG A 899 9.38 -11.20 -22.35
N PRO A 900 10.12 -11.23 -21.22
CA PRO A 900 11.47 -11.74 -21.17
C PRO A 900 11.52 -13.27 -21.31
N ASP A 901 12.56 -13.78 -21.99
CA ASP A 901 12.89 -15.20 -21.99
C ASP A 901 13.86 -15.48 -20.83
N ALA A 902 13.31 -15.95 -19.71
CA ALA A 902 14.06 -16.25 -18.48
C ALA A 902 14.03 -17.74 -18.11
N GLY A 903 13.82 -18.62 -19.10
CA GLY A 903 13.80 -20.07 -18.88
C GLY A 903 12.47 -20.61 -18.31
N PRO A 904 12.42 -21.92 -17.99
CA PRO A 904 11.17 -22.64 -17.70
C PRO A 904 10.53 -22.28 -16.36
N ALA A 905 11.26 -21.59 -15.49
CA ALA A 905 10.72 -21.08 -14.24
C ALA A 905 9.76 -19.89 -14.44
N LEU A 906 9.88 -19.14 -15.55
CA LEU A 906 8.98 -18.02 -15.84
C LEU A 906 7.83 -18.48 -16.75
N VAL A 907 6.62 -18.55 -16.19
CA VAL A 907 5.44 -19.08 -16.87
C VAL A 907 4.37 -18.01 -17.07
N ASP A 908 3.68 -18.07 -18.20
CA ASP A 908 2.58 -17.16 -18.51
C ASP A 908 1.30 -17.66 -17.84
N GLU A 909 0.68 -16.83 -17.01
CA GLU A 909 -0.59 -17.18 -16.36
C GLU A 909 -1.78 -16.84 -17.24
N TYR A 910 -1.75 -15.67 -17.87
CA TYR A 910 -2.70 -15.33 -18.92
C TYR A 910 -2.13 -14.27 -19.87
N SER A 911 -2.56 -14.33 -21.13
CA SER A 911 -2.17 -13.41 -22.19
C SER A 911 -3.38 -12.61 -22.66
N HIS A 912 -3.23 -11.29 -22.74
CA HIS A 912 -4.19 -10.37 -23.34
C HIS A 912 -3.52 -9.60 -24.50
N THR A 913 -4.31 -8.87 -25.29
CA THR A 913 -3.78 -8.15 -26.47
C THR A 913 -2.80 -7.03 -26.14
N SER A 914 -2.81 -6.53 -24.89
CA SER A 914 -1.95 -5.40 -24.45
C SER A 914 -0.93 -5.77 -23.37
N HIS A 915 -1.04 -6.94 -22.77
CA HIS A 915 -0.15 -7.38 -21.69
C HIS A 915 -0.19 -8.91 -21.51
N VAL A 916 0.90 -9.45 -20.96
CA VAL A 916 1.02 -10.81 -20.45
C VAL A 916 1.32 -10.72 -18.96
N ARG A 917 0.57 -11.48 -18.16
CA ARG A 917 0.91 -11.69 -16.75
C ARG A 917 1.71 -12.97 -16.63
N VAL A 918 2.89 -12.87 -16.00
CA VAL A 918 3.77 -14.01 -15.73
C VAL A 918 3.87 -14.26 -14.23
N ALA A 919 4.15 -15.51 -13.86
CA ALA A 919 4.47 -15.94 -12.51
C ALA A 919 5.70 -16.85 -12.53
N LEU A 920 6.26 -17.13 -11.35
CA LEU A 920 7.33 -18.12 -11.19
C LEU A 920 6.77 -19.48 -10.81
N ALA A 921 7.32 -20.52 -11.43
CA ALA A 921 7.19 -21.91 -11.02
C ALA A 921 8.47 -22.33 -10.27
N PRO A 922 8.50 -22.28 -8.92
CA PRO A 922 9.75 -22.43 -8.17
C PRO A 922 10.41 -23.81 -8.32
N ALA A 923 9.63 -24.84 -8.67
CA ALA A 923 10.12 -26.19 -8.96
C ALA A 923 11.11 -26.25 -10.13
N HIS A 924 11.11 -25.25 -11.02
CA HIS A 924 12.00 -25.15 -12.18
C HIS A 924 13.19 -24.20 -11.97
N LEU A 925 13.33 -23.59 -10.79
CA LEU A 925 14.45 -22.71 -10.48
C LEU A 925 15.75 -23.52 -10.33
N THR A 926 16.82 -23.01 -10.93
CA THR A 926 18.16 -23.61 -10.84
C THR A 926 18.88 -23.28 -9.52
N GLY A 927 18.38 -22.30 -8.77
CA GLY A 927 18.90 -21.90 -7.46
C GLY A 927 18.52 -20.46 -7.11
N ARG A 928 19.08 -19.94 -6.01
CA ARG A 928 18.77 -18.57 -5.53
C ARG A 928 19.18 -17.46 -6.50
N ASP A 929 20.14 -17.72 -7.38
CA ASP A 929 20.72 -16.75 -8.31
C ASP A 929 20.13 -16.89 -9.74
N ASP A 930 19.04 -17.65 -9.87
CA ASP A 930 18.32 -17.84 -11.13
C ASP A 930 17.76 -16.49 -11.65
N PRO A 931 18.00 -16.13 -12.93
CA PRO A 931 17.57 -14.85 -13.48
C PRO A 931 16.04 -14.66 -13.49
N ALA A 932 15.25 -15.74 -13.56
CA ALA A 932 13.80 -15.68 -13.53
C ALA A 932 13.28 -15.00 -12.26
N ILE A 933 13.99 -15.17 -11.14
CA ILE A 933 13.65 -14.55 -9.84
C ILE A 933 13.55 -13.02 -9.94
N GLY A 934 14.33 -12.39 -10.83
CA GLY A 934 14.29 -10.94 -11.05
C GLY A 934 13.18 -10.45 -11.98
N MET A 935 12.31 -11.33 -12.49
CA MET A 935 11.26 -11.01 -13.48
C MET A 935 9.85 -10.93 -12.87
N VAL A 936 9.76 -10.98 -11.54
CA VAL A 936 8.50 -10.80 -10.78
C VAL A 936 8.71 -9.74 -9.70
N ASP A 937 7.68 -9.44 -8.92
CA ASP A 937 7.74 -8.50 -7.81
C ASP A 937 8.92 -8.74 -6.86
N ASP A 938 9.53 -7.64 -6.42
CA ASP A 938 10.74 -7.64 -5.58
C ASP A 938 10.55 -8.39 -4.26
N GLU A 939 9.33 -8.42 -3.73
CA GLU A 939 8.99 -9.06 -2.46
C GLU A 939 9.10 -10.58 -2.58
N THR A 940 8.45 -11.16 -3.60
CA THR A 940 8.56 -12.59 -3.93
C THR A 940 9.98 -12.97 -4.30
N ALA A 941 10.64 -12.13 -5.12
CA ALA A 941 12.03 -12.34 -5.51
C ALA A 941 12.97 -12.45 -4.30
N THR A 942 12.79 -11.55 -3.33
CA THR A 942 13.56 -11.54 -2.07
C THR A 942 13.24 -12.77 -1.21
N ALA A 943 11.96 -13.13 -1.09
CA ALA A 943 11.54 -14.30 -0.33
C ALA A 943 12.16 -15.60 -0.85
N LEU A 944 12.13 -15.80 -2.17
CA LEU A 944 12.74 -16.96 -2.83
C LEU A 944 14.26 -17.00 -2.62
N ARG A 945 14.96 -15.86 -2.76
CA ARG A 945 16.41 -15.81 -2.52
C ARG A 945 16.79 -16.20 -1.11
N ILE A 946 16.01 -15.78 -0.12
CA ILE A 946 16.26 -16.11 1.29
C ILE A 946 16.02 -17.61 1.54
N LEU A 947 14.87 -18.15 1.12
CA LEU A 947 14.52 -19.56 1.35
C LEU A 947 15.42 -20.54 0.59
N LEU A 948 15.89 -20.16 -0.61
CA LEU A 948 16.85 -20.93 -1.40
C LEU A 948 18.30 -20.76 -0.90
N SER A 949 18.56 -19.79 0.00
CA SER A 949 19.87 -19.65 0.63
C SER A 949 20.04 -20.61 1.81
N ARG A 950 21.29 -20.97 2.12
CA ARG A 950 21.65 -21.73 3.34
C ARG A 950 21.86 -20.88 4.58
N LEU A 951 21.62 -19.56 4.50
CA LEU A 951 21.88 -18.66 5.64
C LEU A 951 21.00 -19.02 6.84
N LEU A 952 19.74 -19.34 6.58
CA LEU A 952 18.76 -19.67 7.62
C LEU A 952 18.97 -21.02 8.29
N ASP A 953 19.75 -21.92 7.69
CA ASP A 953 19.92 -23.30 8.20
C ASP A 953 20.46 -23.28 9.62
N ASP A 954 21.55 -22.54 9.85
CA ASP A 954 22.16 -22.39 11.18
C ASP A 954 21.27 -21.56 12.12
N ALA A 955 20.46 -20.64 11.57
CA ALA A 955 19.62 -19.76 12.38
C ALA A 955 18.46 -20.53 13.02
N VAL A 956 17.86 -21.49 12.32
CA VAL A 956 16.68 -22.22 12.82
C VAL A 956 17.01 -23.41 13.72
N VAL A 957 18.27 -23.87 13.75
CA VAL A 957 18.68 -25.02 14.58
C VAL A 957 19.02 -24.60 16.02
N THR A 958 18.58 -25.40 16.98
CA THR A 958 19.07 -25.36 18.37
C THR A 958 20.24 -26.34 18.49
N PRO A 959 21.44 -25.90 18.95
CA PRO A 959 22.56 -26.81 19.16
C PRO A 959 22.22 -27.91 20.19
N GLU A 960 22.77 -29.10 20.01
CA GLU A 960 22.50 -30.24 20.89
C GLU A 960 22.89 -29.93 22.35
N GLY A 961 21.95 -30.18 23.28
CA GLY A 961 22.14 -29.92 24.70
C GLY A 961 22.15 -28.45 25.12
N ALA A 962 21.93 -27.51 24.19
CA ALA A 962 21.95 -26.09 24.49
C ALA A 962 20.60 -25.59 25.05
N THR A 963 20.66 -24.79 26.12
CA THR A 963 19.48 -24.25 26.83
C THR A 963 19.66 -22.75 27.09
N GLY A 964 18.58 -22.02 27.31
CA GLY A 964 18.58 -20.59 27.66
C GLY A 964 18.45 -19.64 26.48
N ASP A 965 18.75 -18.36 26.71
CA ASP A 965 18.56 -17.30 25.72
C ASP A 965 19.80 -17.14 24.81
N PRO A 966 19.69 -17.43 23.50
CA PRO A 966 20.84 -17.35 22.59
C PRO A 966 21.37 -15.92 22.36
N ARG A 967 20.60 -14.89 22.74
CA ARG A 967 21.02 -13.49 22.68
C ARG A 967 21.97 -13.12 23.81
N ASP A 968 22.13 -13.98 24.82
CA ASP A 968 23.18 -13.87 25.81
C ASP A 968 24.47 -14.57 25.31
N PRO A 969 25.52 -13.83 24.94
CA PRO A 969 26.77 -14.43 24.46
C PRO A 969 27.49 -15.28 25.52
N ARG A 970 27.15 -15.17 26.81
CA ARG A 970 27.66 -16.09 27.85
C ARG A 970 27.13 -17.51 27.66
N ILE A 971 25.97 -17.64 27.01
CA ILE A 971 25.34 -18.91 26.67
C ILE A 971 25.77 -19.35 25.27
N SER A 972 25.66 -18.46 24.27
CA SER A 972 25.86 -18.85 22.87
C SER A 972 27.31 -18.83 22.39
N ARG A 973 28.20 -18.04 23.02
CA ARG A 973 29.63 -17.89 22.67
C ARG A 973 30.49 -17.59 23.91
N PRO A 974 30.55 -18.50 24.91
CA PRO A 974 31.36 -18.30 26.11
C PRO A 974 32.85 -18.11 25.81
N ASP A 975 33.34 -18.68 24.70
CA ASP A 975 34.69 -18.48 24.17
C ASP A 975 34.99 -17.00 23.85
N LEU A 976 34.03 -16.28 23.27
CA LEU A 976 34.19 -14.86 22.96
C LEU A 976 34.16 -13.97 24.20
N ILE A 977 33.48 -14.40 25.27
CA ILE A 977 33.50 -13.66 26.53
C ILE A 977 34.94 -13.56 27.04
N SER A 978 35.65 -14.69 27.14
CA SER A 978 37.05 -14.72 27.56
C SER A 978 37.93 -13.84 26.67
N ALA A 979 37.77 -13.91 25.34
CA ALA A 979 38.54 -13.09 24.41
C ALA A 979 38.32 -11.57 24.57
N VAL A 980 37.07 -11.15 24.83
CA VAL A 980 36.73 -9.74 25.07
C VAL A 980 37.28 -9.26 26.42
N GLN A 981 37.18 -10.09 27.45
CA GLN A 981 37.72 -9.78 28.77
C GLN A 981 39.24 -9.57 28.72
N GLU A 982 39.96 -10.48 28.05
CA GLU A 982 41.42 -10.38 27.89
C GLU A 982 41.85 -9.13 27.10
N ARG A 983 41.14 -8.80 26.01
CA ARG A 983 41.50 -7.67 25.16
C ARG A 983 41.25 -6.30 25.80
N HIS A 984 40.17 -6.18 26.59
CA HIS A 984 39.68 -4.89 27.07
C HIS A 984 39.71 -4.72 28.59
N GLY A 985 40.14 -5.74 29.35
CA GLY A 985 40.17 -5.70 30.81
C GLY A 985 38.78 -5.61 31.45
N LEU A 986 37.76 -6.16 30.80
CA LEU A 986 36.37 -6.09 31.23
C LEU A 986 35.97 -7.30 32.09
N ASP A 987 34.95 -7.14 32.93
CA ASP A 987 34.27 -8.29 33.54
C ASP A 987 33.37 -9.02 32.53
N ALA A 988 32.93 -10.23 32.86
CA ALA A 988 32.13 -11.08 31.97
C ALA A 988 30.77 -10.45 31.62
N GLY A 989 30.20 -9.61 32.49
CA GLY A 989 28.96 -8.89 32.23
C GLY A 989 29.17 -7.77 31.21
N ALA A 990 30.16 -6.91 31.42
CA ALA A 990 30.53 -5.86 30.49
C ALA A 990 30.93 -6.42 29.12
N ALA A 991 31.69 -7.52 29.08
CA ALA A 991 32.03 -8.23 27.84
C ALA A 991 30.78 -8.73 27.10
N ALA A 992 29.84 -9.36 27.82
CA ALA A 992 28.58 -9.83 27.23
C ALA A 992 27.75 -8.67 26.66
N TYR A 993 27.60 -7.59 27.42
CA TYR A 993 26.87 -6.41 26.97
C TYR A 993 27.53 -5.73 25.77
N TYR A 994 28.87 -5.72 25.69
CA TYR A 994 29.58 -5.18 24.55
C TYR A 994 29.30 -5.98 23.27
N LEU A 995 29.37 -7.31 23.32
CA LEU A 995 29.03 -8.17 22.18
C LEU A 995 27.57 -7.98 21.74
N GLN A 996 26.64 -7.83 22.67
CA GLN A 996 25.23 -7.50 22.38
C GLN A 996 25.08 -6.14 21.71
N LEU A 997 25.81 -5.13 22.20
CA LEU A 997 25.85 -3.81 21.58
C LEU A 997 26.49 -3.82 20.20
N LEU A 998 27.43 -4.73 19.90
CA LEU A 998 28.05 -4.87 18.59
C LEU A 998 27.14 -5.59 17.59
N ALA A 999 26.54 -6.72 17.99
CA ALA A 999 25.90 -7.64 17.07
C ALA A 999 24.38 -7.44 16.91
N LEU A 1000 23.67 -7.12 17.98
CA LEU A 1000 22.20 -7.18 17.99
C LEU A 1000 21.54 -5.87 17.52
N PRO A 1001 20.41 -5.95 16.79
CA PRO A 1001 19.68 -4.78 16.30
C PRO A 1001 18.98 -4.00 17.43
N ASP A 1002 18.48 -4.66 18.47
CA ASP A 1002 17.59 -4.07 19.48
C ASP A 1002 18.05 -4.24 20.95
N PRO A 1003 19.31 -3.93 21.32
CA PRO A 1003 19.78 -4.07 22.71
C PRO A 1003 19.28 -2.93 23.60
N ALA A 1004 17.98 -2.69 23.66
CA ALA A 1004 17.36 -1.78 24.61
C ALA A 1004 17.51 -2.29 26.04
N ASP A 1005 17.52 -1.40 27.03
CA ASP A 1005 17.76 -1.77 28.45
C ASP A 1005 16.72 -2.77 28.98
N ARG A 1006 15.50 -2.77 28.45
CA ARG A 1006 14.47 -3.78 28.77
C ARG A 1006 14.86 -5.16 28.23
N ASN A 1007 15.31 -5.21 26.97
CA ASN A 1007 15.62 -6.45 26.27
C ASN A 1007 16.86 -7.12 26.88
N VAL A 1008 17.94 -6.35 27.08
CA VAL A 1008 19.20 -6.86 27.64
C VAL A 1008 19.00 -7.43 29.05
N ARG A 1009 18.16 -6.79 29.87
CA ARG A 1009 17.81 -7.33 31.20
C ARG A 1009 17.04 -8.63 31.10
N ALA A 1010 16.10 -8.74 30.15
CA ALA A 1010 15.34 -9.95 29.93
C ALA A 1010 16.23 -11.11 29.45
N TRP A 1011 17.07 -10.88 28.42
CA TRP A 1011 17.97 -11.89 27.86
C TRP A 1011 18.99 -12.40 28.87
N ASN A 1012 19.56 -11.49 29.66
CA ASN A 1012 20.67 -11.82 30.56
C ASN A 1012 20.21 -12.21 31.97
N GLY A 1013 18.91 -12.11 32.28
CA GLY A 1013 18.38 -12.26 33.63
C GLY A 1013 18.92 -11.20 34.61
N TRP A 1014 19.18 -9.98 34.14
CA TRP A 1014 19.86 -8.94 34.93
C TRP A 1014 18.90 -7.98 35.63
N THR A 1015 19.33 -7.53 36.81
CA THR A 1015 18.78 -6.36 37.49
C THR A 1015 19.23 -5.05 36.83
N SER A 1016 18.51 -3.96 37.08
CA SER A 1016 18.91 -2.62 36.63
C SER A 1016 20.29 -2.21 37.15
N THR A 1017 20.71 -2.70 38.32
CA THR A 1017 22.01 -2.41 38.92
C THR A 1017 23.15 -3.04 38.12
N GLN A 1018 22.99 -4.30 37.72
CA GLN A 1018 24.00 -5.02 36.91
C GLN A 1018 24.17 -4.36 35.54
N LEU A 1019 23.07 -3.99 34.87
CA LEU A 1019 23.14 -3.30 33.59
C LEU A 1019 23.89 -1.95 33.69
N ARG A 1020 23.61 -1.15 34.73
CA ARG A 1020 24.31 0.13 34.95
C ARG A 1020 25.80 -0.06 35.22
N ALA A 1021 26.18 -1.14 35.91
CA ALA A 1021 27.60 -1.46 36.14
C ALA A 1021 28.31 -1.76 34.82
N ALA A 1022 27.72 -2.60 33.96
CA ALA A 1022 28.26 -2.89 32.63
C ALA A 1022 28.35 -1.63 31.74
N GLN A 1023 27.33 -0.76 31.76
CA GLN A 1023 27.33 0.51 31.04
C GLN A 1023 28.49 1.43 31.46
N ARG A 1024 28.75 1.54 32.78
CA ARG A 1024 29.88 2.33 33.30
C ARG A 1024 31.22 1.75 32.86
N ALA A 1025 31.41 0.44 33.03
CA ALA A 1025 32.67 -0.22 32.65
C ALA A 1025 32.99 -0.02 31.16
N LEU A 1026 32.01 -0.13 30.26
CA LEU A 1026 32.22 0.10 28.83
C LEU A 1026 32.51 1.57 28.49
N THR A 1027 31.93 2.51 29.24
CA THR A 1027 32.15 3.94 29.04
C THR A 1027 33.54 4.34 29.53
N GLU A 1028 33.97 3.83 30.69
CA GLU A 1028 35.32 4.03 31.24
C GLU A 1028 36.40 3.40 30.34
N ALA A 1029 36.10 2.26 29.71
CA ALA A 1029 36.96 1.63 28.70
C ALA A 1029 36.96 2.35 27.33
N GLY A 1030 36.14 3.40 27.15
CA GLY A 1030 36.05 4.16 25.90
C GLY A 1030 35.45 3.40 24.70
N LEU A 1031 34.78 2.27 24.94
CA LEU A 1031 34.21 1.40 23.91
C LEU A 1031 32.82 1.85 23.44
N VAL A 1032 32.13 2.62 24.29
CA VAL A 1032 30.80 3.17 24.03
C VAL A 1032 30.75 4.64 24.44
N VAL A 1033 29.77 5.36 23.89
CA VAL A 1033 29.50 6.77 24.18
C VAL A 1033 28.11 6.92 24.79
N ALA A 1034 28.00 7.79 25.79
CA ALA A 1034 26.71 8.21 26.31
C ALA A 1034 26.05 9.19 25.32
N ALA A 1035 24.84 8.88 24.86
CA ALA A 1035 24.11 9.73 23.93
C ALA A 1035 22.59 9.53 24.08
N LYS A 1036 21.81 10.37 23.40
CA LYS A 1036 20.36 10.15 23.24
C LYS A 1036 20.08 9.91 21.76
N ARG A 1037 19.56 8.72 21.43
CA ARG A 1037 19.16 8.36 20.06
C ARG A 1037 17.68 7.99 20.02
N GLU A 1038 17.02 8.35 18.93
CA GLU A 1038 15.60 8.11 18.71
C GLU A 1038 15.26 6.61 18.80
N ARG A 1039 14.24 6.26 19.60
CA ARG A 1039 13.68 4.89 19.71
C ARG A 1039 14.67 3.79 20.13
N ALA A 1040 15.82 4.15 20.70
CA ALA A 1040 16.85 3.19 21.11
C ALA A 1040 16.61 2.50 22.47
N GLY A 1041 15.93 3.18 23.41
CA GLY A 1041 15.62 2.62 24.73
C GLY A 1041 16.83 2.30 25.62
N ARG A 1042 18.00 2.92 25.37
CA ARG A 1042 19.25 2.77 26.13
C ARG A 1042 20.05 4.08 26.19
N PRO A 1043 20.96 4.27 27.17
CA PRO A 1043 21.76 5.48 27.32
C PRO A 1043 23.15 5.43 26.67
N VAL A 1044 23.64 4.25 26.28
CA VAL A 1044 24.99 4.06 25.71
C VAL A 1044 24.94 3.47 24.30
N PHE A 1045 25.89 3.85 23.45
CA PHE A 1045 25.90 3.53 22.02
C PHE A 1045 27.32 3.24 21.54
N LEU A 1046 27.45 2.45 20.48
CA LEU A 1046 28.72 2.37 19.76
C LEU A 1046 29.06 3.76 19.17
N PRO A 1047 30.33 4.19 19.17
CA PRO A 1047 30.74 5.40 18.46
C PRO A 1047 30.38 5.28 16.96
N GLY A 1048 29.73 6.31 16.39
CA GLY A 1048 29.38 6.34 14.96
C GLY A 1048 28.00 6.90 14.61
N GLY A 1049 27.64 6.75 13.33
CA GLY A 1049 26.37 7.20 12.75
C GLY A 1049 25.15 6.41 13.23
N TRP A 1050 23.96 7.00 13.03
CA TRP A 1050 22.67 6.42 13.39
C TRP A 1050 21.77 6.34 12.17
N ARG A 1051 21.37 5.13 11.81
CA ARG A 1051 20.54 4.89 10.62
C ARG A 1051 19.06 4.95 11.00
N PRO A 1052 18.30 5.95 10.52
CA PRO A 1052 16.87 6.04 10.84
C PRO A 1052 16.08 4.90 10.21
N ALA A 1053 14.96 4.53 10.86
CA ALA A 1053 14.01 3.51 10.39
C ALA A 1053 12.59 3.90 10.80
N ARG A 1054 11.60 3.57 9.96
CA ARG A 1054 10.17 3.75 10.30
C ARG A 1054 9.65 2.58 11.13
N ALA A 1055 8.70 2.83 12.02
CA ALA A 1055 8.00 1.76 12.74
C ALA A 1055 7.38 0.76 11.74
N PRO A 1056 7.40 -0.56 12.04
CA PRO A 1056 7.83 -1.21 13.28
C PRO A 1056 9.36 -1.33 13.47
N TYR A 1057 10.16 -1.05 12.44
CA TYR A 1057 11.61 -1.27 12.45
C TYR A 1057 12.36 -0.27 13.34
N LEU A 1058 13.39 -0.75 14.02
CA LEU A 1058 14.19 0.06 14.95
C LEU A 1058 15.38 0.71 14.23
N PRO A 1059 15.67 1.99 14.48
CA PRO A 1059 16.92 2.59 14.05
C PRO A 1059 18.12 1.89 14.72
N VAL A 1060 19.27 1.81 14.02
CA VAL A 1060 20.47 1.12 14.51
C VAL A 1060 21.74 1.92 14.22
N GLU A 1061 22.83 1.63 14.95
CA GLU A 1061 24.14 2.18 14.63
C GLU A 1061 24.57 1.77 13.22
N THR A 1062 25.06 2.71 12.40
CA THR A 1062 25.46 2.46 11.00
C THR A 1062 26.46 1.32 10.88
N TRP A 1063 27.36 1.18 11.87
CA TRP A 1063 28.36 0.11 11.92
C TRP A 1063 27.75 -1.31 11.90
N LYS A 1064 26.55 -1.49 12.48
CA LYS A 1064 25.87 -2.80 12.55
C LYS A 1064 25.31 -3.26 11.21
N THR A 1065 25.08 -2.34 10.27
CA THR A 1065 24.36 -2.62 9.02
C THR A 1065 25.03 -3.70 8.16
N ARG A 1066 26.36 -3.86 8.27
CA ARG A 1066 27.12 -4.93 7.59
C ARG A 1066 26.90 -6.32 8.21
N ILE A 1067 26.54 -6.40 9.50
CA ILE A 1067 26.25 -7.67 10.20
C ILE A 1067 24.77 -8.05 10.04
N LEU A 1068 23.88 -7.06 10.11
CA LEU A 1068 22.43 -7.26 10.05
C LEU A 1068 21.90 -7.54 8.63
N GLY A 1069 22.74 -7.42 7.60
CA GLY A 1069 22.34 -7.59 6.20
C GLY A 1069 21.55 -6.39 5.68
N GLY A 1070 22.19 -5.54 4.88
CA GLY A 1070 21.54 -4.35 4.33
C GLY A 1070 20.64 -4.64 3.14
N LEU A 1071 19.33 -4.77 3.34
CA LEU A 1071 18.31 -4.67 2.30
C LEU A 1071 17.04 -3.99 2.86
N HIS A 1072 16.29 -3.30 1.98
CA HIS A 1072 15.13 -2.48 2.31
C HIS A 1072 14.00 -3.31 2.93
N GLY A 1073 13.81 -3.25 4.27
CA GLY A 1073 12.79 -4.03 4.97
C GLY A 1073 13.11 -4.25 6.45
N PRO A 1074 12.42 -5.18 7.15
CA PRO A 1074 12.76 -5.56 8.52
C PRO A 1074 14.23 -5.94 8.64
N HIS A 1075 14.88 -5.64 9.78
CA HIS A 1075 16.19 -6.21 10.11
C HIS A 1075 16.02 -7.72 10.32
N GLN A 1076 15.94 -8.47 9.22
CA GLN A 1076 15.82 -9.91 9.27
C GLN A 1076 17.21 -10.47 9.56
N VAL A 1077 17.38 -10.95 10.78
CA VAL A 1077 18.56 -11.70 11.18
C VAL A 1077 18.46 -13.08 10.53
N LEU A 1078 19.16 -13.25 9.41
CA LEU A 1078 19.15 -14.50 8.63
C LEU A 1078 20.23 -15.49 9.08
N ILE A 1079 20.95 -15.24 10.18
CA ILE A 1079 22.06 -16.05 10.70
C ILE A 1079 21.92 -16.26 12.21
N SER A 1080 22.55 -17.29 12.76
CA SER A 1080 22.50 -17.58 14.20
C SER A 1080 23.15 -16.47 15.04
N HIS A 1081 22.65 -16.26 16.27
CA HIS A 1081 23.25 -15.30 17.22
C HIS A 1081 24.74 -15.56 17.46
N ALA A 1082 25.14 -16.82 17.57
CA ALA A 1082 26.55 -17.21 17.73
C ALA A 1082 27.43 -16.74 16.56
N ARG A 1083 26.91 -16.80 15.32
CA ARG A 1083 27.57 -16.28 14.13
C ARG A 1083 27.56 -14.76 14.08
N GLN A 1084 26.50 -14.11 14.54
CA GLN A 1084 26.46 -12.64 14.65
C GLN A 1084 27.54 -12.12 15.61
N PHE A 1085 27.66 -12.72 16.80
CA PHE A 1085 28.70 -12.35 17.76
C PHE A 1085 30.10 -12.62 17.20
N GLY A 1086 30.29 -13.77 16.53
CA GLY A 1086 31.54 -14.10 15.84
C GLY A 1086 31.92 -13.05 14.80
N MET A 1087 31.04 -12.76 13.84
CA MET A 1087 31.27 -11.76 12.79
C MET A 1087 31.51 -10.36 13.34
N ALA A 1088 30.79 -9.99 14.41
CA ALA A 1088 30.99 -8.71 15.07
C ALA A 1088 32.38 -8.62 15.70
N TRP A 1089 32.82 -9.68 16.37
CA TRP A 1089 34.14 -9.73 17.01
C TRP A 1089 35.29 -9.82 16.00
N GLU A 1090 35.14 -10.63 14.95
CA GLU A 1090 36.12 -10.71 13.85
C GLU A 1090 36.38 -9.33 13.23
N ARG A 1091 35.33 -8.53 13.00
CA ARG A 1091 35.49 -7.14 12.51
C ARG A 1091 36.30 -6.26 13.47
N ILE A 1092 36.13 -6.43 14.78
CA ILE A 1092 36.92 -5.71 15.80
C ILE A 1092 38.40 -6.16 15.74
N LEU A 1093 38.65 -7.45 15.53
CA LEU A 1093 40.00 -7.99 15.39
C LEU A 1093 40.67 -7.50 14.09
N ASP A 1094 39.92 -7.39 13.00
CA ASP A 1094 40.35 -6.87 11.70
C ASP A 1094 40.55 -5.34 11.67
N GLY A 1095 40.30 -4.65 12.79
CA GLY A 1095 40.50 -3.21 12.93
C GLY A 1095 39.33 -2.34 12.43
N ASP A 1096 38.21 -2.95 12.02
CA ASP A 1096 36.95 -2.26 11.67
C ASP A 1096 36.20 -1.87 12.96
N MET A 1097 36.76 -0.91 13.69
CA MET A 1097 36.21 -0.42 14.95
C MET A 1097 35.00 0.51 14.73
N PRO A 1098 33.98 0.47 15.59
CA PRO A 1098 32.94 1.50 15.61
C PRO A 1098 33.57 2.86 15.91
N ARG A 1099 33.48 3.78 14.96
CA ARG A 1099 34.06 5.13 15.03
C ARG A 1099 33.09 6.14 14.42
N TYR A 1100 33.22 7.39 14.84
CA TYR A 1100 32.64 8.54 14.15
C TYR A 1100 33.37 8.75 12.82
N HIS A 1101 33.15 7.88 11.85
CA HIS A 1101 33.43 8.22 10.46
C HIS A 1101 32.40 9.26 10.01
N ASP A 1102 32.89 10.30 9.32
CA ASP A 1102 32.15 11.41 8.70
C ASP A 1102 30.65 11.17 8.64
N LEU A 1103 29.91 11.96 9.44
CA LEU A 1103 28.46 12.07 9.39
C LEU A 1103 28.03 12.37 7.94
N GLU A 1104 27.78 11.33 7.15
CA GLU A 1104 26.85 11.40 6.03
C GLU A 1104 25.48 11.66 6.65
N GLU A 1105 25.11 12.93 6.76
CA GLU A 1105 23.73 13.34 7.05
C GLU A 1105 22.85 12.85 5.89
N THR A 1106 22.19 11.71 6.13
CA THR A 1106 21.14 11.13 5.28
C THR A 1106 20.08 12.18 4.93
N ARG A 1107 20.00 12.53 3.65
CA ARG A 1107 18.84 13.14 2.99
C ARG A 1107 17.84 12.07 2.55
#